data_AF-A0A7R9P8C7-F1
#
_entry.id   AF-A0A7R9P8C7-F1
#
_cell.length_a   1.000
_cell.length_b   1.000
_cell.length_c   1.000
_cell.angle_alpha   90.00
_cell.angle_beta   90.00
_cell.angle_gamma   90.00
#
_symmetry.space_group_name_H-M   'P 1'
#
loop_
_entity.id
_entity.type
_entity.pdbx_description
1 polymer ?
#
loop_
_entity_poly.entity_id
_entity_poly.type
_entity_poly.pdbx_seq_one_letter_code
_entity_poly.pdbx_strand_id
1 'polypeptide(L)'
;MQTLADGRSSDVASLRSTDSIDFFAGPSANLEARFDGRAVMIPMLAHMLSEHPTLGTMFVERFSSASSYQHAAPKTTSSVGNLDAASSLIELLDGLVLFYHMAAHKQISKVSTLRDSMADYTSAVASNKSRLSSLSPEDSPLVAAELQRATQVFEDKLMEQSRHMAWVRAAVFSPEKQSHLAWLFRVVLQTIKLSSQEGQLFSFVPDFYLEALVELCTALRTYLHPTCPIDNIEGYEDLLIEMAEFLCDHFSDPRIVHANSKDTMIQALASFVCCDVTLDALEKVPYASRMNMVHSLLRPYENRAWAQSNWVLVRMWQGCGFAFRYKKSPHLSRKLGPKVLHTDASLISHAMKPCPSPLFQGHIREVMLSNEALSTSFLNSLLNQLNWAFSEFIGMLQEIQNVSNRPERVFIESRQLRICATCFDLALALLRVLEMISSIAGEIFKDPLRVSSELLLSRLCQLMCQVLNRVSSQAGCFQHVVQLEIPDLETVDHFPILTAVVGILLALLKEELDQFSDENLDVPKISKALLTEPSFQISSLRFLMGDIQKVLKKQRKMPFSLINYAEDVSMEEQDRVRNMIRMLDVYSKLLSDVKVIADEDVCTICYAYPINATFKPCNHQSCRSCITHYLMNCKNCFFCKAAIEFVMNSDGTVLLDLTKTDIK
;
A
#
# COMPACT_ATOMS: atom_id res chain seq x y z
N MET A 1 51.10 -1.69 23.07
CA MET A 1 52.24 -1.06 23.78
C MET A 1 51.74 -0.51 25.10
N GLN A 2 52.01 -1.22 26.20
CA GLN A 2 51.86 -0.73 27.58
C GLN A 2 52.99 0.27 27.88
N THR A 3 52.71 1.32 28.67
CA THR A 3 53.41 1.62 29.95
C THR A 3 52.87 2.89 30.62
N LEU A 4 52.51 2.73 31.90
CA LEU A 4 52.77 3.58 33.10
C LEU A 4 52.22 5.02 33.11
N ALA A 5 51.21 5.37 33.93
CA ALA A 5 51.21 5.59 35.39
C ALA A 5 51.97 6.85 35.84
N ASP A 6 51.25 7.90 36.25
CA ASP A 6 51.40 8.54 37.57
C ASP A 6 50.34 9.63 37.79
N GLY A 7 49.85 9.71 39.03
CA GLY A 7 48.73 10.56 39.42
C GLY A 7 49.12 11.98 39.83
N ARG A 8 48.11 12.83 39.95
CA ARG A 8 48.06 13.94 40.91
C ARG A 8 46.62 14.41 41.11
N SER A 9 46.21 14.37 42.37
CA SER A 9 45.03 15.00 42.95
C SER A 9 45.13 16.52 42.90
N SER A 10 44.03 17.19 42.54
CA SER A 10 43.73 18.52 43.06
C SER A 10 42.24 18.79 42.99
N ASP A 11 41.69 19.02 44.16
CA ASP A 11 40.32 19.40 44.47
C ASP A 11 39.81 20.60 43.67
N VAL A 12 38.57 20.51 43.17
CA VAL A 12 37.71 21.68 42.95
C VAL A 12 36.31 21.35 43.44
N ALA A 13 35.95 22.01 44.53
CA ALA A 13 34.71 21.84 45.27
C ALA A 13 33.47 22.20 44.43
N SER A 14 32.51 21.28 44.42
CA SER A 14 31.13 21.49 43.98
C SER A 14 30.34 22.27 45.04
N LEU A 15 29.80 23.43 44.68
CA LEU A 15 28.72 24.07 45.42
C LEU A 15 27.41 23.35 45.08
N ARG A 16 26.98 22.45 45.98
CA ARG A 16 25.62 21.93 46.05
C ARG A 16 24.77 22.93 46.84
N SER A 17 23.73 23.51 46.23
CA SER A 17 22.57 24.00 46.96
C SER A 17 21.49 22.91 46.89
N THR A 18 21.29 22.29 48.04
CA THR A 18 20.13 21.50 48.43
C THR A 18 18.87 22.36 48.36
N ASP A 19 17.83 21.89 47.69
CA ASP A 19 16.49 21.89 48.27
C ASP A 19 15.68 20.75 47.61
N SER A 20 15.61 19.67 48.38
CA SER A 20 14.76 18.51 48.23
C SER A 20 13.32 18.87 48.60
N ILE A 21 12.37 18.60 47.70
CA ILE A 21 10.99 18.26 48.09
C ILE A 21 10.63 16.96 47.37
N ASP A 22 10.89 15.85 48.06
CA ASP A 22 10.26 14.56 47.82
C ASP A 22 8.80 14.66 48.27
N PHE A 23 7.82 14.32 47.41
CA PHE A 23 6.52 13.84 47.88
C PHE A 23 5.92 12.79 46.92
N PHE A 24 6.24 11.53 47.27
CA PHE A 24 5.50 10.27 47.15
C PHE A 24 5.16 9.60 45.80
N ALA A 25 5.67 8.36 45.72
CA ALA A 25 5.16 7.25 44.94
C ALA A 25 4.07 6.45 45.72
N GLY A 26 2.96 6.13 45.03
CA GLY A 26 2.02 4.99 45.20
C GLY A 26 1.05 4.96 46.40
N PRO A 27 0.00 4.10 46.42
CA PRO A 27 -0.57 3.20 45.38
C PRO A 27 -2.11 3.34 45.17
N SER A 28 -2.66 2.48 44.31
CA SER A 28 -4.08 2.27 43.92
C SER A 28 -5.18 2.68 44.91
N ALA A 29 -6.16 3.46 44.43
CA ALA A 29 -7.49 3.56 45.02
C ALA A 29 -8.56 3.63 43.91
N ASN A 30 -9.49 2.67 43.94
CA ASN A 30 -10.75 2.73 43.22
C ASN A 30 -11.51 3.99 43.60
N LEU A 31 -11.88 4.82 42.62
CA LEU A 31 -12.86 5.87 42.81
C LEU A 31 -13.89 5.78 41.69
N GLU A 32 -14.97 5.05 41.95
CA GLU A 32 -16.24 5.21 41.23
C GLU A 32 -16.76 6.63 41.49
N ALA A 33 -16.60 7.52 40.51
CA ALA A 33 -17.32 8.78 40.46
C ALA A 33 -18.31 8.74 39.30
N ARG A 34 -19.60 8.60 39.64
CA ARG A 34 -20.71 8.82 38.71
C ARG A 34 -20.64 10.25 38.19
N PHE A 35 -20.40 10.42 36.89
CA PHE A 35 -20.55 11.69 36.19
C PHE A 35 -21.95 11.81 35.60
N ASP A 36 -22.71 12.79 36.07
CA ASP A 36 -24.01 13.19 35.51
C ASP A 36 -23.80 13.82 34.12
N GLY A 37 -24.58 13.34 33.14
CA GLY A 37 -24.45 13.66 31.72
C GLY A 37 -24.76 15.12 31.37
N ARG A 38 -23.72 15.96 31.36
CA ARG A 38 -23.71 17.24 30.64
C ARG A 38 -22.52 17.28 29.68
N ALA A 39 -22.84 17.40 28.40
CA ALA A 39 -21.87 17.58 27.32
C ALA A 39 -20.99 18.81 27.61
N VAL A 40 -19.68 18.61 27.74
CA VAL A 40 -18.69 19.67 27.87
C VAL A 40 -18.35 20.15 26.47
N MET A 41 -18.80 21.36 26.13
CA MET A 41 -18.43 22.06 24.91
C MET A 41 -16.97 22.50 25.00
N ILE A 42 -16.20 22.25 23.93
CA ILE A 42 -14.80 22.68 23.77
C ILE A 42 -14.72 24.22 23.91
N PRO A 43 -14.01 24.77 24.93
CA PRO A 43 -14.01 26.21 25.20
C PRO A 43 -13.46 27.08 24.07
N MET A 44 -12.53 26.54 23.27
CA MET A 44 -11.90 27.29 22.17
C MET A 44 -12.88 27.61 21.02
N LEU A 45 -13.89 26.78 20.80
CA LEU A 45 -14.94 26.99 19.79
C LEU A 45 -15.91 28.12 20.19
N ALA A 46 -16.15 28.30 21.49
CA ALA A 46 -17.01 29.38 21.99
C ALA A 46 -16.39 30.77 21.79
N HIS A 47 -15.05 30.86 21.79
CA HIS A 47 -14.34 32.12 21.57
C HIS A 47 -14.17 32.49 20.08
N MET A 48 -14.19 31.51 19.17
CA MET A 48 -14.07 31.77 17.73
C MET A 48 -15.41 32.15 17.06
N LEU A 49 -16.54 31.83 17.67
CA LEU A 49 -17.88 32.14 17.12
C LEU A 49 -18.31 33.59 17.34
N SER A 50 -17.55 34.40 18.08
CA SER A 50 -17.89 35.81 18.36
C SER A 50 -17.26 36.83 17.41
N GLU A 51 -16.42 36.44 16.44
CA GLU A 51 -15.85 37.39 15.48
C GLU A 51 -15.90 36.87 14.03
N HIS A 52 -16.48 37.68 13.15
CA HIS A 52 -16.65 37.39 11.72
C HIS A 52 -15.31 37.36 10.94
N PRO A 53 -15.27 36.70 9.76
CA PRO A 53 -14.05 36.15 9.20
C PRO A 53 -13.40 37.05 8.14
N THR A 54 -12.09 37.24 8.23
CA THR A 54 -11.23 37.50 7.07
C THR A 54 -9.94 36.68 7.21
N LEU A 55 -9.81 35.69 6.32
CA LEU A 55 -8.69 34.76 6.24
C LEU A 55 -7.56 35.39 5.42
N GLY A 56 -6.35 35.40 5.97
CA GLY A 56 -5.11 35.63 5.22
C GLY A 56 -4.16 36.64 5.85
N THR A 57 -2.92 36.21 6.12
CA THR A 57 -1.71 37.04 6.31
C THR A 57 -1.42 37.77 7.65
N MET A 58 -2.00 37.41 8.80
CA MET A 58 -1.83 38.21 10.04
C MET A 58 -1.12 37.58 11.25
N PHE A 59 -0.55 36.37 11.18
CA PHE A 59 -0.01 35.71 12.40
C PHE A 59 1.50 35.84 12.63
N VAL A 60 2.27 36.39 11.69
CA VAL A 60 3.73 36.59 11.88
C VAL A 60 4.07 37.93 12.57
N GLU A 61 3.16 38.91 12.59
CA GLU A 61 3.41 40.23 13.23
C GLU A 61 3.12 40.28 14.74
N ARG A 62 2.46 39.27 15.31
CA ARG A 62 2.12 39.27 16.75
C ARG A 62 3.26 38.90 17.70
N PHE A 63 4.38 38.37 17.19
CA PHE A 63 5.57 38.08 18.02
C PHE A 63 6.66 39.16 17.96
N SER A 64 6.57 40.11 17.03
CA SER A 64 7.58 41.16 16.80
C SER A 64 7.18 42.56 17.30
N SER A 65 5.97 42.74 17.81
CA SER A 65 5.47 44.04 18.30
C SER A 65 5.49 44.20 19.84
N ALA A 66 6.06 43.24 20.58
CA ALA A 66 6.13 43.27 22.04
C ALA A 66 7.30 44.09 22.62
N SER A 67 7.76 45.12 21.92
CA SER A 67 8.84 46.00 22.41
C SER A 67 8.57 47.47 22.14
N SER A 68 7.41 47.99 22.55
CA SER A 68 7.20 49.41 22.85
C SER A 68 5.78 49.69 23.35
N TYR A 69 5.50 49.40 24.62
CA TYR A 69 4.42 50.10 25.33
C TYR A 69 4.90 50.49 26.72
N GLN A 70 5.12 51.80 26.86
CA GLN A 70 5.40 52.48 28.12
C GLN A 70 4.17 52.47 29.03
N HIS A 71 4.44 52.18 30.31
CA HIS A 71 3.67 52.51 31.52
C HIS A 71 2.20 52.96 31.37
N ALA A 72 1.29 52.03 31.65
CA ALA A 72 0.08 52.31 32.43
C ALA A 72 -0.17 51.13 33.36
N ALA A 73 0.06 51.32 34.66
CA ALA A 73 -0.26 50.32 35.67
C ALA A 73 -1.79 50.17 35.76
N PRO A 74 -2.38 48.98 35.55
CA PRO A 74 -3.78 48.78 35.83
C PRO A 74 -3.95 48.67 37.35
N LYS A 75 -4.42 49.75 37.98
CA LYS A 75 -5.06 49.70 39.30
C LYS A 75 -6.46 49.09 39.13
N THR A 76 -6.48 47.79 38.91
CA THR A 76 -7.60 46.92 39.26
C THR A 76 -6.94 45.63 39.65
N THR A 77 -6.95 45.32 40.95
CA THR A 77 -6.88 43.94 41.40
C THR A 77 -8.06 43.24 40.74
N SER A 78 -7.86 42.71 39.52
CA SER A 78 -8.79 41.72 39.01
C SER A 78 -8.74 40.62 40.05
N SER A 79 -9.86 40.38 40.71
CA SER A 79 -10.05 39.12 41.38
C SER A 79 -9.65 38.07 40.34
N VAL A 80 -8.57 37.34 40.61
CA VAL A 80 -8.24 36.13 39.86
C VAL A 80 -9.55 35.35 39.89
N GLY A 81 -10.29 35.38 38.79
CA GLY A 81 -11.58 34.71 38.72
C GLY A 81 -11.34 33.27 39.11
N ASN A 82 -12.33 32.63 39.74
CA ASN A 82 -12.29 31.18 39.96
C ASN A 82 -12.26 30.48 38.59
N LEU A 83 -11.10 30.50 37.93
CA LEU A 83 -10.79 29.71 36.76
C LEU A 83 -10.76 28.29 37.26
N ASP A 84 -11.70 27.49 36.78
CA ASP A 84 -11.72 26.08 37.04
C ASP A 84 -10.40 25.49 36.53
N ALA A 85 -9.57 24.99 37.46
CA ALA A 85 -8.25 24.46 37.14
C ALA A 85 -8.34 23.31 36.12
N ALA A 86 -9.44 22.54 36.12
CA ALA A 86 -9.67 21.50 35.14
C ALA A 86 -9.86 22.07 33.73
N SER A 87 -10.72 23.09 33.59
CA SER A 87 -10.93 23.80 32.32
C SER A 87 -9.63 24.42 31.76
N SER A 88 -8.81 25.04 32.62
CA SER A 88 -7.51 25.58 32.21
C SER A 88 -6.51 24.50 31.78
N LEU A 89 -6.49 23.34 32.43
CA LEU A 89 -5.64 22.22 32.04
C LEU A 89 -6.04 21.65 30.66
N ILE A 90 -7.34 21.58 30.37
CA ILE A 90 -7.85 21.14 29.07
C ILE A 90 -7.39 22.13 27.97
N GLU A 91 -7.54 23.43 28.19
CA GLU A 91 -7.11 24.46 27.23
C GLU A 91 -5.59 24.42 26.98
N LEU A 92 -4.79 24.21 28.04
CA LEU A 92 -3.34 24.03 27.91
C LEU A 92 -2.98 22.77 27.12
N LEU A 93 -3.71 21.67 27.32
CA LEU A 93 -3.50 20.44 26.57
C LEU A 93 -3.87 20.63 25.09
N ASP A 94 -5.03 21.21 24.79
CA ASP A 94 -5.44 21.57 23.42
C ASP A 94 -4.36 22.41 22.72
N GLY A 95 -3.88 23.45 23.41
CA GLY A 95 -2.81 24.32 22.92
C GLY A 95 -1.50 23.57 22.68
N LEU A 96 -1.15 22.62 23.54
CA LEU A 96 0.06 21.80 23.40
C LEU A 96 -0.02 20.86 22.18
N VAL A 97 -1.15 20.17 22.00
CA VAL A 97 -1.37 19.27 20.86
C VAL A 97 -1.34 20.06 19.56
N LEU A 98 -2.03 21.21 19.51
CA LEU A 98 -2.03 22.09 18.36
C LEU A 98 -0.63 22.64 18.05
N PHE A 99 0.12 23.06 19.08
CA PHE A 99 1.50 23.53 18.92
C PHE A 99 2.41 22.44 18.36
N TYR A 100 2.27 21.20 18.84
CA TYR A 100 3.04 20.07 18.33
C TYR A 100 2.78 19.87 16.84
N HIS A 101 1.51 19.78 16.45
CA HIS A 101 1.08 19.58 15.08
C HIS A 101 1.54 20.72 14.15
N MET A 102 1.26 21.97 14.53
CA MET A 102 1.54 23.12 13.65
C MET A 102 3.03 23.44 13.51
N ALA A 103 3.81 23.24 14.58
CA ALA A 103 5.18 23.75 14.68
C ALA A 103 6.22 22.69 15.08
N ALA A 104 6.05 22.00 16.20
CA ALA A 104 7.13 21.17 16.76
C ALA A 104 7.48 19.97 15.86
N HIS A 105 6.47 19.28 15.30
CA HIS A 105 6.67 18.12 14.44
C HIS A 105 7.57 18.44 13.23
N LYS A 106 7.33 19.59 12.58
CA LYS A 106 8.14 20.04 11.43
C LYS A 106 9.61 20.23 11.78
N GLN A 107 9.92 20.67 13.00
CA GLN A 107 11.32 20.81 13.43
C GLN A 107 11.97 19.44 13.66
N ILE A 108 11.24 18.50 14.27
CA ILE A 108 11.73 17.12 14.46
C ILE A 108 11.98 16.45 13.10
N SER A 109 11.06 16.62 12.15
CA SER A 109 11.21 16.11 10.78
C SER A 109 12.45 16.71 10.09
N LYS A 110 12.67 18.03 10.16
CA LYS A 110 13.88 18.68 9.63
C LYS A 110 15.17 18.12 10.23
N VAL A 111 15.18 17.87 11.54
CA VAL A 111 16.32 17.25 12.22
C VAL A 111 16.58 15.83 11.70
N SER A 112 15.53 15.05 11.40
CA SER A 112 15.69 13.74 10.76
C SER A 112 16.35 13.83 9.38
N THR A 113 16.01 14.84 8.56
CA THR A 113 16.62 15.01 7.21
C THR A 113 18.13 15.25 7.25
N LEU A 114 18.66 15.68 8.41
CA LEU A 114 20.10 15.82 8.65
C LEU A 114 20.82 14.49 8.50
N ARG A 115 20.22 13.41 9.02
CA ARG A 115 20.76 12.04 8.95
C ARG A 115 20.85 11.57 7.51
N ASP A 116 19.82 11.83 6.72
CA ASP A 116 19.77 11.41 5.32
C ASP A 116 20.85 12.14 4.51
N SER A 117 21.01 13.45 4.75
CA SER A 117 22.10 14.25 4.17
C SER A 117 23.49 13.73 4.57
N MET A 118 23.68 13.30 5.83
CA MET A 118 24.93 12.69 6.28
C MET A 118 25.24 11.37 5.56
N ALA A 119 24.22 10.55 5.28
CA ALA A 119 24.37 9.31 4.53
C ALA A 119 24.80 9.60 3.07
N ASP A 120 24.22 10.62 2.45
CA ASP A 120 24.58 11.06 1.10
C ASP A 120 26.04 11.51 1.02
N TYR A 121 26.49 12.35 1.97
CA TYR A 121 27.90 12.76 2.03
C TYR A 121 28.84 11.57 2.27
N THR A 122 28.46 10.62 3.12
CA THR A 122 29.25 9.41 3.36
C THR A 122 29.40 8.58 2.09
N SER A 123 28.31 8.40 1.34
CA SER A 123 28.31 7.71 0.04
C SER A 123 29.16 8.44 -0.99
N ALA A 124 29.05 9.77 -1.08
CA ALA A 124 29.83 10.60 -1.99
C ALA A 124 31.34 10.53 -1.69
N VAL A 125 31.73 10.57 -0.42
CA VAL A 125 33.12 10.39 0.02
C VAL A 125 33.65 9.01 -0.37
N ALA A 126 32.89 7.95 -0.09
CA ALA A 126 33.28 6.59 -0.44
C ALA A 126 33.45 6.41 -1.96
N SER A 127 32.51 6.93 -2.74
CA SER A 127 32.53 6.92 -4.21
C SER A 127 33.75 7.66 -4.76
N ASN A 128 34.04 8.87 -4.25
CA ASN A 128 35.20 9.64 -4.68
C ASN A 128 36.52 8.96 -4.30
N LYS A 129 36.64 8.39 -3.10
CA LYS A 129 37.82 7.63 -2.67
C LYS A 129 38.05 6.39 -3.55
N SER A 130 36.99 5.67 -3.90
CA SER A 130 37.06 4.53 -4.82
C SER A 130 37.54 4.96 -6.21
N ARG A 131 36.97 6.04 -6.77
CA ARG A 131 37.41 6.59 -8.06
C ARG A 131 38.87 7.04 -8.03
N LEU A 132 39.30 7.68 -6.94
CA LEU A 132 40.68 8.11 -6.74
C LEU A 132 41.64 6.91 -6.70
N SER A 133 41.25 5.82 -6.03
CA SER A 133 42.06 4.59 -5.97
C SER A 133 42.16 3.83 -7.31
N SER A 134 41.19 4.04 -8.21
CA SER A 134 41.16 3.40 -9.54
C SER A 134 41.90 4.18 -10.64
N LEU A 135 42.29 5.43 -10.37
CA LEU A 135 43.03 6.28 -11.30
C LEU A 135 44.53 6.01 -11.15
N SER A 136 45.24 5.76 -12.27
CA SER A 136 46.70 5.80 -12.24
C SER A 136 47.15 7.26 -12.03
N PRO A 137 48.18 7.53 -11.20
CA PRO A 137 48.64 8.89 -10.90
C PRO A 137 49.04 9.71 -12.14
N GLU A 138 49.35 9.05 -13.26
CA GLU A 138 49.84 9.66 -14.50
C GLU A 138 48.73 10.00 -15.51
N ASP A 139 47.55 9.35 -15.42
CA ASP A 139 46.54 9.41 -16.49
C ASP A 139 45.69 10.69 -16.46
N SER A 140 45.51 11.34 -15.29
CA SER A 140 44.68 12.56 -15.14
C SER A 140 44.89 13.31 -13.79
N PRO A 141 45.99 14.06 -13.60
CA PRO A 141 46.32 14.72 -12.33
C PRO A 141 45.31 15.81 -11.91
N LEU A 142 44.71 16.52 -12.86
CA LEU A 142 43.68 17.53 -12.59
C LEU A 142 42.40 16.91 -12.02
N VAL A 143 42.00 15.75 -12.53
CA VAL A 143 40.81 15.03 -12.06
C VAL A 143 41.04 14.49 -10.64
N ALA A 144 42.24 13.96 -10.38
CA ALA A 144 42.61 13.51 -9.03
C ALA A 144 42.59 14.66 -8.01
N ALA A 145 43.14 15.83 -8.35
CA ALA A 145 43.12 17.01 -7.50
C ALA A 145 41.69 17.53 -7.25
N GLU A 146 40.83 17.49 -8.27
CA GLU A 146 39.41 17.87 -8.14
C GLU A 146 38.64 16.90 -7.23
N LEU A 147 38.82 15.60 -7.41
CA LEU A 147 38.20 14.57 -6.56
C LEU A 147 38.67 14.67 -5.11
N GLN A 148 39.95 14.95 -4.87
CA GLN A 148 40.47 15.21 -3.52
C GLN A 148 39.83 16.44 -2.90
N ARG A 149 39.72 17.55 -3.64
CA ARG A 149 39.07 18.77 -3.13
C ARG A 149 37.59 18.54 -2.81
N ALA A 150 36.87 17.87 -3.71
CA ALA A 150 35.46 17.51 -3.48
C ALA A 150 35.29 16.60 -2.27
N THR A 151 36.19 15.62 -2.10
CA THR A 151 36.21 14.74 -0.92
C THR A 151 36.41 15.54 0.36
N GLN A 152 37.36 16.48 0.40
CA GLN A 152 37.58 17.34 1.56
C GLN A 152 36.34 18.17 1.91
N VAL A 153 35.68 18.77 0.91
CA VAL A 153 34.44 19.54 1.12
C VAL A 153 33.34 18.67 1.74
N PHE A 154 33.18 17.43 1.24
CA PHE A 154 32.20 16.50 1.81
C PHE A 154 32.57 16.04 3.22
N GLU A 155 33.85 15.82 3.51
CA GLU A 155 34.32 15.47 4.86
C GLU A 155 34.13 16.62 5.86
N ASP A 156 34.41 17.87 5.45
CA ASP A 156 34.18 19.05 6.28
C ASP A 156 32.69 19.23 6.60
N LYS A 157 31.82 19.03 5.59
CA LYS A 157 30.36 19.06 5.77
C LYS A 157 29.89 17.91 6.66
N LEU A 158 30.43 16.71 6.49
CA LEU A 158 30.09 15.57 7.34
C LEU A 158 30.51 15.82 8.79
N MET A 159 31.68 16.42 9.03
CA MET A 159 32.13 16.83 10.36
C MET A 159 31.18 17.85 10.99
N GLU A 160 30.81 18.90 10.25
CA GLU A 160 29.84 19.90 10.70
C GLU A 160 28.51 19.24 11.11
N GLN A 161 27.96 18.39 10.25
CA GLN A 161 26.70 17.69 10.51
C GLN A 161 26.78 16.68 11.65
N SER A 162 27.91 16.00 11.81
CA SER A 162 28.12 15.07 12.92
C SER A 162 28.12 15.78 14.28
N ARG A 163 28.71 16.98 14.37
CA ARG A 163 28.68 17.81 15.59
C ARG A 163 27.26 18.30 15.87
N HIS A 164 26.54 18.72 14.84
CA HIS A 164 25.14 19.13 14.97
C HIS A 164 24.28 17.95 15.46
N MET A 165 24.44 16.75 14.90
CA MET A 165 23.72 15.55 15.33
C MET A 165 24.06 15.15 16.77
N ALA A 166 25.32 15.32 17.20
CA ALA A 166 25.70 15.09 18.59
C ALA A 166 24.96 16.04 19.55
N TRP A 167 24.84 17.32 19.19
CA TRP A 167 24.05 18.29 19.96
C TRP A 167 22.56 17.95 19.97
N VAL A 168 21.99 17.62 18.80
CA VAL A 168 20.59 17.18 18.66
C VAL A 168 20.31 15.98 19.56
N ARG A 169 21.19 14.97 19.56
CA ARG A 169 21.02 13.78 20.39
C ARG A 169 21.02 14.12 21.88
N ALA A 170 21.87 15.05 22.30
CA ALA A 170 21.96 15.45 23.70
C ALA A 170 20.80 16.36 24.16
N ALA A 171 20.32 17.27 23.30
CA ALA A 171 19.37 18.32 23.67
C ALA A 171 17.92 18.03 23.23
N VAL A 172 17.73 17.45 22.05
CA VAL A 172 16.42 17.24 21.42
C VAL A 172 15.93 15.80 21.59
N PHE A 173 16.81 14.83 21.37
CA PHE A 173 16.50 13.40 21.51
C PHE A 173 17.02 12.79 22.82
N SER A 174 17.08 13.60 23.88
CA SER A 174 17.42 13.09 25.21
C SER A 174 16.34 12.12 25.70
N PRO A 175 16.69 11.13 26.56
CA PRO A 175 15.70 10.19 27.11
C PRO A 175 14.50 10.86 27.77
N GLU A 176 14.73 11.99 28.45
CA GLU A 176 13.67 12.80 29.07
C GLU A 176 12.72 13.38 28.01
N LYS A 177 13.24 13.99 26.94
CA LYS A 177 12.41 14.56 25.87
C LYS A 177 11.67 13.48 25.08
N GLN A 178 12.27 12.31 24.89
CA GLN A 178 11.59 11.15 24.31
C GLN A 178 10.42 10.68 25.19
N SER A 179 10.62 10.63 26.50
CA SER A 179 9.57 10.30 27.47
C SER A 179 8.43 11.32 27.43
N HIS A 180 8.72 12.61 27.27
CA HIS A 180 7.69 13.64 27.09
C HIS A 180 6.91 13.49 25.78
N LEU A 181 7.57 13.11 24.68
CA LEU A 181 6.88 12.84 23.41
C LEU A 181 6.01 11.58 23.50
N ALA A 182 6.49 10.53 24.15
CA ALA A 182 5.70 9.33 24.41
C ALA A 182 4.51 9.60 25.34
N TRP A 183 4.69 10.45 26.36
CA TRP A 183 3.60 10.92 27.20
C TRP A 183 2.55 11.67 26.38
N LEU A 184 2.97 12.64 25.54
CA LEU A 184 2.04 13.38 24.68
C LEU A 184 1.31 12.44 23.71
N PHE A 185 2.01 11.46 23.13
CA PHE A 185 1.41 10.44 22.28
C PHE A 185 0.33 9.65 23.01
N ARG A 186 0.62 9.19 24.24
CA ARG A 186 -0.35 8.47 25.07
C ARG A 186 -1.56 9.34 25.42
N VAL A 187 -1.34 10.61 25.78
CA VAL A 187 -2.43 11.55 26.08
C VAL A 187 -3.32 11.77 24.85
N VAL A 188 -2.73 12.08 23.69
CA VAL A 188 -3.48 12.29 22.44
C VAL A 188 -4.28 11.04 22.06
N LEU A 189 -3.65 9.86 22.12
CA LEU A 189 -4.31 8.59 21.83
C LEU A 189 -5.51 8.33 22.74
N GLN A 190 -5.33 8.51 24.06
CA GLN A 190 -6.39 8.30 25.04
C GLN A 190 -7.52 9.32 24.88
N THR A 191 -7.21 10.60 24.65
CA THR A 191 -8.21 11.64 24.38
C THR A 191 -9.10 11.26 23.19
N ILE A 192 -8.50 10.81 22.09
CA ILE A 192 -9.26 10.46 20.88
C ILE A 192 -10.02 9.13 21.06
N LYS A 193 -9.44 8.13 21.73
CA LYS A 193 -10.13 6.86 22.06
C LYS A 193 -11.36 7.08 22.94
N LEU A 194 -11.27 7.95 23.95
CA LEU A 194 -12.42 8.30 24.79
C LEU A 194 -13.45 9.11 24.00
N SER A 195 -12.98 10.09 23.21
CA SER A 195 -13.88 10.91 22.37
C SER A 195 -14.63 10.07 21.34
N SER A 196 -14.04 8.98 20.84
CA SER A 196 -14.71 8.11 19.87
C SER A 196 -15.83 7.25 20.47
N GLN A 197 -15.91 7.16 21.80
CA GLN A 197 -17.01 6.49 22.51
C GLN A 197 -18.26 7.37 22.63
N GLU A 198 -18.14 8.69 22.43
CA GLU A 198 -19.25 9.66 22.48
C GLU A 198 -20.13 9.67 21.21
N GLY A 199 -20.21 8.53 20.51
CA GLY A 199 -21.07 8.33 19.36
C GLY A 199 -20.80 9.34 18.23
N GLN A 200 -21.83 10.09 17.82
CA GLN A 200 -21.70 11.06 16.72
C GLN A 200 -20.92 12.32 17.12
N LEU A 201 -20.75 12.61 18.41
CA LEU A 201 -19.97 13.79 18.83
C LEU A 201 -18.51 13.69 18.41
N PHE A 202 -18.00 12.47 18.15
CA PHE A 202 -16.67 12.25 17.62
C PHE A 202 -16.40 13.02 16.31
N SER A 203 -17.42 13.26 15.47
CA SER A 203 -17.24 14.02 14.22
C SER A 203 -16.93 15.50 14.43
N PHE A 204 -17.05 16.01 15.65
CA PHE A 204 -16.73 17.39 16.02
C PHE A 204 -15.35 17.53 16.69
N VAL A 205 -14.65 16.41 16.94
CA VAL A 205 -13.26 16.46 17.41
C VAL A 205 -12.40 17.11 16.33
N PRO A 206 -11.60 18.13 16.65
CA PRO A 206 -10.72 18.77 15.67
C PRO A 206 -9.77 17.75 15.02
N ASP A 207 -9.66 17.81 13.69
CA ASP A 207 -8.89 16.86 12.88
C ASP A 207 -7.40 16.82 13.22
N PHE A 208 -6.82 17.95 13.66
CA PHE A 208 -5.41 18.02 14.07
C PHE A 208 -5.05 17.03 15.17
N TYR A 209 -6.01 16.55 15.97
CA TYR A 209 -5.77 15.49 16.94
C TYR A 209 -5.36 14.17 16.27
N LEU A 210 -6.04 13.79 15.20
CA LEU A 210 -5.73 12.58 14.42
C LEU A 210 -4.39 12.73 13.70
N GLU A 211 -4.12 13.91 13.15
CA GLU A 211 -2.86 14.19 12.47
C GLU A 211 -1.70 14.18 13.47
N ALA A 212 -1.83 14.87 14.61
CA ALA A 212 -0.85 14.86 15.69
C ALA A 212 -0.57 13.44 16.20
N LEU A 213 -1.60 12.59 16.33
CA LEU A 213 -1.46 11.19 16.73
C LEU A 213 -0.53 10.42 15.79
N VAL A 214 -0.76 10.51 14.49
CA VAL A 214 0.05 9.83 13.46
C VAL A 214 1.45 10.44 13.37
N GLU A 215 1.56 11.76 13.48
CA GLU A 215 2.82 12.50 13.50
C GLU A 215 3.70 12.12 14.70
N LEU A 216 3.12 11.99 15.90
CA LEU A 216 3.80 11.53 17.12
C LEU A 216 4.32 10.10 16.96
N CYS A 217 3.45 9.19 16.52
CA CYS A 217 3.83 7.81 16.27
C CYS A 217 4.95 7.70 15.24
N THR A 218 4.88 8.46 14.14
CA THR A 218 5.90 8.49 13.09
C THR A 218 7.22 9.09 13.60
N ALA A 219 7.16 10.17 14.37
CA ALA A 219 8.36 10.80 14.93
C ALA A 219 9.11 9.85 15.87
N LEU A 220 8.40 9.18 16.78
CA LEU A 220 8.99 8.23 17.73
C LEU A 220 9.60 7.01 17.02
N ARG A 221 8.97 6.51 15.95
CA ARG A 221 9.47 5.33 15.21
C ARG A 221 10.59 5.65 14.22
N THR A 222 10.51 6.78 13.52
CA THR A 222 11.30 7.02 12.31
C THR A 222 12.29 8.17 12.42
N TYR A 223 11.95 9.21 13.21
CA TYR A 223 12.76 10.43 13.29
C TYR A 223 13.78 10.40 14.43
N LEU A 224 13.51 9.62 15.49
CA LEU A 224 14.48 9.44 16.57
C LEU A 224 15.79 8.82 16.06
N HIS A 225 16.90 9.21 16.67
CA HIS A 225 18.22 8.71 16.31
C HIS A 225 18.33 7.21 16.64
N PRO A 226 18.93 6.35 15.78
CA PRO A 226 19.01 4.90 16.00
C PRO A 226 19.69 4.47 17.30
N THR A 227 20.51 5.32 17.91
CA THR A 227 21.14 5.04 19.23
C THR A 227 20.22 5.29 20.41
N CYS A 228 19.05 5.89 20.19
CA CYS A 228 18.03 6.12 21.19
C CYS A 228 16.69 5.62 20.62
N PRO A 229 16.57 4.30 20.36
CA PRO A 229 15.39 3.70 19.75
C PRO A 229 14.16 3.82 20.64
N ILE A 230 12.98 3.72 20.02
CA ILE A 230 11.69 3.72 20.73
C ILE A 230 11.61 2.60 21.77
N ASP A 231 12.34 1.50 21.57
CA ASP A 231 12.37 0.35 22.48
C ASP A 231 12.89 0.69 23.88
N ASN A 232 13.62 1.80 24.02
CA ASN A 232 14.09 2.29 25.32
C ASN A 232 12.99 2.99 26.14
N ILE A 233 11.84 3.29 25.54
CA ILE A 233 10.72 3.96 26.21
C ILE A 233 9.86 2.90 26.91
N GLU A 234 9.63 3.07 28.21
CA GLU A 234 8.83 2.14 28.99
C GLU A 234 7.38 2.04 28.46
N GLY A 235 6.89 0.81 28.27
CA GLY A 235 5.52 0.55 27.78
C GLY A 235 5.28 0.96 26.32
N TYR A 236 6.33 1.07 25.50
CA TYR A 236 6.18 1.42 24.08
C TYR A 236 5.43 0.35 23.27
N GLU A 237 5.61 -0.94 23.58
CA GLU A 237 4.89 -2.03 22.90
C GLU A 237 3.38 -1.89 23.10
N ASP A 238 2.93 -1.69 24.34
CA ASP A 238 1.53 -1.45 24.66
C ASP A 238 1.00 -0.22 23.93
N LEU A 239 1.79 0.86 23.90
CA LEU A 239 1.42 2.08 23.19
C LEU A 239 1.25 1.87 21.67
N LEU A 240 2.09 1.02 21.05
CA LEU A 240 1.94 0.63 19.65
C LEU A 240 0.71 -0.25 19.44
N ILE A 241 0.39 -1.17 20.36
CA ILE A 241 -0.81 -2.00 20.30
C ILE A 241 -2.07 -1.14 20.44
N GLU A 242 -2.08 -0.18 21.37
CA GLU A 242 -3.20 0.76 21.55
C GLU A 242 -3.43 1.63 20.30
N MET A 243 -2.35 2.06 19.65
CA MET A 243 -2.42 2.79 18.38
C MET A 243 -2.91 1.90 17.23
N ALA A 244 -2.40 0.67 17.15
CA ALA A 244 -2.82 -0.31 16.16
C ALA A 244 -4.31 -0.64 16.29
N GLU A 245 -4.81 -0.81 17.52
CA GLU A 245 -6.23 -1.00 17.82
C GLU A 245 -7.05 0.20 17.35
N PHE A 246 -6.61 1.43 17.67
CA PHE A 246 -7.30 2.64 17.21
C PHE A 246 -7.36 2.72 15.69
N LEU A 247 -6.27 2.40 14.99
CA LEU A 247 -6.23 2.35 13.52
C LEU A 247 -7.20 1.29 12.97
N CYS A 248 -7.18 0.08 13.52
CA CYS A 248 -8.09 -1.01 13.12
C CYS A 248 -9.55 -0.58 13.18
N ASP A 249 -9.92 0.15 14.22
CA ASP A 249 -11.30 0.56 14.46
C ASP A 249 -11.72 1.82 13.68
N HIS A 250 -10.80 2.74 13.41
CA HIS A 250 -11.15 4.09 12.97
C HIS A 250 -10.68 4.48 11.55
N PHE A 251 -9.81 3.71 10.88
CA PHE A 251 -9.27 4.14 9.57
C PHE A 251 -10.34 4.35 8.48
N SER A 252 -11.50 3.72 8.65
CA SER A 252 -12.64 3.78 7.74
C SER A 252 -13.94 4.16 8.45
N ASP A 253 -13.81 4.82 9.60
CA ASP A 253 -14.92 5.35 10.38
C ASP A 253 -15.60 6.51 9.62
N PRO A 254 -16.91 6.43 9.35
CA PRO A 254 -17.64 7.47 8.64
C PRO A 254 -17.69 8.81 9.39
N ARG A 255 -17.47 8.82 10.71
CA ARG A 255 -17.46 10.03 11.56
C ARG A 255 -16.22 10.90 11.34
N ILE A 256 -15.12 10.33 10.85
CA ILE A 256 -14.00 11.11 10.35
C ILE A 256 -14.44 11.66 8.99
N VAL A 257 -14.71 12.96 8.88
CA VAL A 257 -15.29 13.55 7.66
C VAL A 257 -14.20 14.05 6.71
N HIS A 258 -13.15 14.66 7.25
CA HIS A 258 -12.06 15.28 6.47
C HIS A 258 -11.29 14.24 5.64
N ALA A 259 -11.16 14.50 4.34
CA ALA A 259 -10.51 13.60 3.40
C ALA A 259 -9.02 13.39 3.72
N ASN A 260 -8.32 14.46 4.13
CA ASN A 260 -6.91 14.39 4.52
C ASN A 260 -6.69 13.51 5.75
N SER A 261 -7.57 13.62 6.76
CA SER A 261 -7.48 12.77 7.96
C SER A 261 -7.78 11.31 7.64
N LYS A 262 -8.72 11.03 6.74
CA LYS A 262 -8.94 9.65 6.23
C LYS A 262 -7.71 9.09 5.55
N ASP A 263 -7.09 9.87 4.67
CA ASP A 263 -5.87 9.48 3.96
C ASP A 263 -4.71 9.25 4.95
N THR A 264 -4.55 10.15 5.93
CA THR A 264 -3.56 10.04 7.01
C THR A 264 -3.75 8.75 7.82
N MET A 265 -4.99 8.40 8.16
CA MET A 265 -5.30 7.17 8.92
C MET A 265 -5.01 5.90 8.12
N ILE A 266 -5.41 5.82 6.85
CA ILE A 266 -5.10 4.64 6.03
C ILE A 266 -3.60 4.54 5.71
N GLN A 267 -2.90 5.67 5.54
CA GLN A 267 -1.45 5.70 5.39
C GLN A 267 -0.72 5.26 6.66
N ALA A 268 -1.23 5.63 7.84
CA ALA A 268 -0.72 5.14 9.11
C ALA A 268 -0.91 3.62 9.23
N LEU A 269 -2.09 3.09 8.89
CA LEU A 269 -2.32 1.65 8.87
C LEU A 269 -1.39 0.93 7.87
N ALA A 270 -1.22 1.51 6.69
CA ALA A 270 -0.27 1.05 5.68
C ALA A 270 1.17 1.01 6.24
N SER A 271 1.61 2.04 6.97
CA SER A 271 2.91 2.04 7.64
C SER A 271 3.06 0.90 8.64
N PHE A 272 1.99 0.55 9.37
CA PHE A 272 2.04 -0.51 10.38
C PHE A 272 2.23 -1.91 9.78
N VAL A 273 1.63 -2.20 8.62
CA VAL A 273 1.78 -3.50 7.94
C VAL A 273 3.10 -3.67 7.18
N CYS A 274 4.00 -2.70 7.27
CA CYS A 274 5.25 -2.66 6.52
C CYS A 274 6.52 -2.91 7.33
N CYS A 275 6.39 -3.08 8.64
CA CYS A 275 7.51 -3.33 9.53
C CYS A 275 7.15 -4.44 10.51
N ASP A 276 8.09 -5.35 10.76
CA ASP A 276 7.90 -6.52 11.63
C ASP A 276 7.40 -6.10 13.04
N VAL A 277 7.93 -5.01 13.61
CA VAL A 277 7.57 -4.51 14.95
C VAL A 277 6.12 -3.99 15.01
N THR A 278 5.70 -3.19 14.03
CA THR A 278 4.34 -2.63 14.03
C THR A 278 3.30 -3.62 13.53
N LEU A 279 3.70 -4.60 12.71
CA LEU A 279 2.83 -5.70 12.32
C LEU A 279 2.58 -6.62 13.50
N ASP A 280 3.60 -6.93 14.32
CA ASP A 280 3.42 -7.66 15.58
C ASP A 280 2.45 -6.94 16.52
N ALA A 281 2.55 -5.61 16.65
CA ALA A 281 1.58 -4.82 17.39
C ALA A 281 0.14 -4.96 16.85
N LEU A 282 -0.05 -4.90 15.52
CA LEU A 282 -1.34 -5.16 14.88
C LEU A 282 -1.87 -6.58 15.12
N GLU A 283 -0.99 -7.58 15.16
CA GLU A 283 -1.36 -8.98 15.38
C GLU A 283 -1.81 -9.26 16.82
N LYS A 284 -1.29 -8.50 17.79
CA LYS A 284 -1.65 -8.54 19.22
C LYS A 284 -2.96 -7.81 19.57
N VAL A 285 -3.51 -7.00 18.65
CA VAL A 285 -4.80 -6.29 18.84
C VAL A 285 -5.94 -7.30 19.12
N PRO A 286 -6.96 -6.93 19.94
CA PRO A 286 -8.13 -7.76 20.15
C PRO A 286 -8.78 -8.25 18.85
N TYR A 287 -9.32 -9.48 18.90
CA TYR A 287 -9.90 -10.13 17.72
C TYR A 287 -10.99 -9.28 17.04
N ALA A 288 -11.86 -8.64 17.82
CA ALA A 288 -12.95 -7.82 17.30
C ALA A 288 -12.45 -6.66 16.43
N SER A 289 -11.46 -5.89 16.89
CA SER A 289 -10.89 -4.77 16.13
C SER A 289 -10.12 -5.26 14.91
N ARG A 290 -9.38 -6.38 15.01
CA ARG A 290 -8.73 -7.01 13.83
C ARG A 290 -9.75 -7.41 12.76
N MET A 291 -10.88 -7.98 13.15
CA MET A 291 -11.96 -8.35 12.22
C MET A 291 -12.65 -7.14 11.63
N ASN A 292 -12.93 -6.10 12.43
CA ASN A 292 -13.46 -4.84 11.95
C ASN A 292 -12.56 -4.22 10.85
N MET A 293 -11.25 -4.27 11.06
CA MET A 293 -10.28 -3.83 10.07
C MET A 293 -10.40 -4.63 8.76
N VAL A 294 -10.42 -5.97 8.85
CA VAL A 294 -10.52 -6.86 7.68
C VAL A 294 -11.84 -6.64 6.93
N HIS A 295 -12.97 -6.54 7.62
CA HIS A 295 -14.26 -6.22 7.01
C HIS A 295 -14.22 -4.90 6.24
N SER A 296 -13.52 -3.91 6.78
CA SER A 296 -13.42 -2.58 6.17
C SER A 296 -12.45 -2.54 4.98
N LEU A 297 -11.38 -3.34 5.00
CA LEU A 297 -10.48 -3.55 3.87
C LEU A 297 -11.19 -4.25 2.71
N LEU A 298 -12.03 -5.25 3.01
CA LEU A 298 -12.79 -6.04 2.03
C LEU A 298 -14.10 -5.38 1.55
N ARG A 299 -14.36 -4.11 1.89
CA ARG A 299 -15.48 -3.37 1.27
C ARG A 299 -15.23 -3.19 -0.24
N PRO A 300 -16.27 -3.27 -1.08
CA PRO A 300 -16.15 -3.06 -2.53
C PRO A 300 -15.44 -1.75 -2.89
N TYR A 301 -14.75 -1.74 -4.04
CA TYR A 301 -13.97 -0.59 -4.50
C TYR A 301 -14.79 0.50 -5.19
N GLU A 302 -16.09 0.29 -5.37
CA GLU A 302 -16.99 1.24 -6.01
C GLU A 302 -17.21 2.47 -5.13
N ASN A 303 -17.17 3.66 -5.74
CA ASN A 303 -17.44 4.95 -5.11
C ASN A 303 -16.55 5.30 -3.89
N ARG A 304 -15.35 4.69 -3.77
CA ARG A 304 -14.36 5.03 -2.73
C ARG A 304 -12.92 5.00 -3.23
N ALA A 305 -12.05 5.74 -2.56
CA ALA A 305 -10.60 5.58 -2.71
C ALA A 305 -10.18 4.22 -2.12
N TRP A 306 -9.62 3.35 -2.97
CA TRP A 306 -9.34 1.95 -2.61
C TRP A 306 -7.86 1.55 -2.68
N ALA A 307 -7.02 2.32 -3.39
CA ALA A 307 -5.65 1.95 -3.68
C ALA A 307 -4.83 1.64 -2.42
N GLN A 308 -4.97 2.47 -1.38
CA GLN A 308 -4.28 2.28 -0.09
C GLN A 308 -4.78 1.03 0.65
N SER A 309 -6.09 0.78 0.69
CA SER A 309 -6.64 -0.45 1.29
C SER A 309 -6.18 -1.70 0.54
N ASN A 310 -6.15 -1.66 -0.79
CA ASN A 310 -5.63 -2.76 -1.59
C ASN A 310 -4.15 -3.00 -1.31
N TRP A 311 -3.38 -1.93 -1.12
CA TRP A 311 -1.96 -2.04 -0.80
C TRP A 311 -1.72 -2.68 0.58
N VAL A 312 -2.54 -2.37 1.58
CA VAL A 312 -2.51 -3.06 2.89
C VAL A 312 -2.66 -4.58 2.70
N LEU A 313 -3.58 -5.02 1.84
CA LEU A 313 -3.76 -6.44 1.52
C LEU A 313 -2.54 -7.04 0.80
N VAL A 314 -1.96 -6.32 -0.17
CA VAL A 314 -0.71 -6.75 -0.85
C VAL A 314 0.42 -6.95 0.15
N ARG A 315 0.55 -6.04 1.13
CA ARG A 315 1.59 -6.11 2.16
C ARG A 315 1.45 -7.33 3.07
N MET A 316 0.23 -7.68 3.45
CA MET A 316 -0.03 -8.91 4.21
C MET A 316 0.33 -10.19 3.43
N TRP A 317 0.40 -10.11 2.09
CA TRP A 317 0.74 -11.22 1.19
C TRP A 317 2.22 -11.29 0.78
N GLN A 318 2.92 -10.15 0.75
CA GLN A 318 4.30 -10.09 0.24
C GLN A 318 5.25 -10.97 1.05
N GLY A 319 5.82 -11.99 0.40
CA GLY A 319 6.58 -13.07 1.02
C GLY A 319 5.97 -14.47 0.79
N CYS A 320 4.66 -14.54 0.51
CA CYS A 320 3.93 -15.80 0.30
C CYS A 320 3.61 -16.10 -1.18
N GLY A 321 3.55 -15.07 -2.04
CA GLY A 321 3.26 -15.23 -3.47
C GLY A 321 4.39 -15.86 -4.29
N PHE A 322 4.05 -16.39 -5.47
CA PHE A 322 4.98 -16.93 -6.45
C PHE A 322 5.98 -15.85 -6.87
N ALA A 323 7.27 -16.16 -6.65
CA ALA A 323 8.38 -15.23 -6.88
C ALA A 323 8.18 -13.82 -6.28
N PHE A 324 7.40 -13.70 -5.19
CA PHE A 324 7.04 -12.43 -4.57
C PHE A 324 7.68 -12.23 -3.18
N ARG A 325 8.99 -12.51 -3.12
CA ARG A 325 9.82 -12.46 -1.89
C ARG A 325 10.90 -11.38 -1.97
N TYR A 326 10.83 -10.52 -2.98
CA TYR A 326 11.83 -9.50 -3.21
C TYR A 326 11.53 -8.21 -2.45
N LYS A 327 12.59 -7.47 -2.11
CA LYS A 327 12.48 -6.07 -1.65
C LYS A 327 12.25 -5.13 -2.83
N LYS A 328 13.03 -5.34 -3.90
CA LYS A 328 13.00 -4.60 -5.15
C LYS A 328 12.85 -5.62 -6.27
N SER A 329 11.97 -5.35 -7.24
CA SER A 329 11.72 -6.31 -8.31
C SER A 329 13.03 -6.67 -9.06
N PRO A 330 13.33 -7.95 -9.26
CA PRO A 330 14.60 -8.44 -9.82
C PRO A 330 14.99 -7.84 -11.17
N HIS A 331 14.01 -7.48 -12.00
CA HIS A 331 14.26 -6.85 -13.30
C HIS A 331 14.99 -5.51 -13.17
N LEU A 332 14.76 -4.78 -12.08
CA LEU A 332 15.36 -3.47 -11.85
C LEU A 332 16.86 -3.58 -11.56
N SER A 333 17.28 -4.60 -10.82
CA SER A 333 18.70 -4.87 -10.55
C SER A 333 19.46 -5.15 -11.84
N ARG A 334 18.82 -5.83 -12.80
CA ARG A 334 19.40 -6.15 -14.11
C ARG A 334 19.44 -4.95 -15.07
N LYS A 335 18.43 -4.07 -15.05
CA LYS A 335 18.36 -2.89 -15.94
C LYS A 335 19.20 -1.70 -15.48
N LEU A 336 19.22 -1.42 -14.17
CA LEU A 336 19.75 -0.15 -13.63
C LEU A 336 21.05 -0.33 -12.82
N GLY A 337 21.50 -1.57 -12.61
CA GLY A 337 22.63 -1.88 -11.75
C GLY A 337 22.38 -1.42 -10.29
N PRO A 338 23.44 -1.14 -9.51
CA PRO A 338 23.33 -0.73 -8.10
C PRO A 338 22.79 0.69 -7.88
N LYS A 339 22.34 1.41 -8.92
CA LYS A 339 21.80 2.76 -8.76
C LYS A 339 20.49 2.70 -7.98
N VAL A 340 20.44 3.47 -6.89
CA VAL A 340 19.24 3.70 -6.09
C VAL A 340 18.26 4.49 -6.97
N LEU A 341 17.10 3.89 -7.26
CA LEU A 341 15.98 4.63 -7.82
C LEU A 341 15.44 5.51 -6.69
N HIS A 342 15.64 6.83 -6.79
CA HIS A 342 14.87 7.79 -6.01
C HIS A 342 13.49 7.91 -6.65
N THR A 343 12.68 6.85 -6.53
CA THR A 343 11.28 6.90 -6.94
C THR A 343 10.44 6.90 -5.68
N ASP A 344 10.31 8.07 -5.07
CA ASP A 344 9.49 8.32 -3.88
C ASP A 344 7.98 8.23 -4.15
N ALA A 345 7.57 7.87 -5.37
CA ALA A 345 6.21 8.09 -5.87
C ALA A 345 5.32 6.84 -5.99
N SER A 346 5.86 5.62 -5.86
CA SER A 346 5.05 4.40 -5.99
C SER A 346 5.10 3.55 -4.73
N LEU A 347 3.95 3.43 -4.07
CA LEU A 347 3.73 2.62 -2.86
C LEU A 347 4.17 1.16 -3.04
N ILE A 348 4.09 0.63 -4.27
CA ILE A 348 4.43 -0.76 -4.61
C ILE A 348 5.92 -0.92 -4.92
N SER A 349 6.56 0.16 -5.38
CA SER A 349 7.96 0.16 -5.81
C SER A 349 8.94 0.57 -4.71
N HIS A 350 8.45 0.96 -3.52
CA HIS A 350 9.32 1.16 -2.37
C HIS A 350 10.02 -0.16 -2.03
N ALA A 351 11.34 -0.09 -1.89
CA ALA A 351 12.18 -1.23 -1.59
C ALA A 351 12.01 -1.69 -0.12
N MET A 352 10.86 -2.30 0.18
CA MET A 352 10.48 -2.71 1.53
C MET A 352 10.73 -4.20 1.74
N LYS A 353 11.26 -4.57 2.91
CA LYS A 353 11.43 -5.99 3.29
C LYS A 353 10.06 -6.69 3.27
N PRO A 354 9.93 -7.90 2.69
CA PRO A 354 8.73 -8.71 2.86
C PRO A 354 8.45 -8.96 4.35
N CYS A 355 7.21 -8.73 4.77
CA CYS A 355 6.71 -9.03 6.12
C CYS A 355 5.25 -9.51 6.00
N PRO A 356 5.02 -10.75 5.53
CA PRO A 356 3.67 -11.27 5.37
C PRO A 356 3.04 -11.52 6.75
N SER A 357 1.70 -11.46 6.82
CA SER A 357 0.96 -11.80 8.04
C SER A 357 0.05 -13.01 7.80
N PRO A 358 0.47 -14.22 8.23
CA PRO A 358 -0.39 -15.40 8.18
C PRO A 358 -1.67 -15.24 9.00
N LEU A 359 -1.61 -14.47 10.09
CA LEU A 359 -2.75 -14.21 10.97
C LEU A 359 -3.83 -13.38 10.26
N PHE A 360 -3.47 -12.28 9.61
CA PHE A 360 -4.45 -11.50 8.84
C PHE A 360 -4.88 -12.19 7.55
N GLN A 361 -4.02 -13.00 6.93
CA GLN A 361 -4.43 -13.90 5.84
C GLN A 361 -5.53 -14.88 6.32
N GLY A 362 -5.38 -15.45 7.52
CA GLY A 362 -6.41 -16.28 8.16
C GLY A 362 -7.74 -15.54 8.35
N HIS A 363 -7.70 -14.31 8.85
CA HIS A 363 -8.89 -13.48 9.04
C HIS A 363 -9.57 -13.09 7.72
N ILE A 364 -8.78 -12.75 6.70
CA ILE A 364 -9.29 -12.48 5.36
C ILE A 364 -10.03 -13.71 4.83
N ARG A 365 -9.42 -14.90 4.95
CA ARG A 365 -10.07 -16.16 4.58
C ARG A 365 -11.38 -16.36 5.36
N GLU A 366 -11.37 -16.16 6.67
CA GLU A 366 -12.57 -16.33 7.51
C GLU A 366 -13.71 -15.42 7.07
N VAL A 367 -13.46 -14.11 6.90
CA VAL A 367 -14.48 -13.17 6.43
C VAL A 367 -15.00 -13.57 5.06
N MET A 368 -14.10 -13.96 4.15
CA MET A 368 -14.50 -14.27 2.79
C MET A 368 -15.33 -15.56 2.69
N LEU A 369 -15.02 -16.57 3.50
CA LEU A 369 -15.78 -17.82 3.51
C LEU A 369 -17.09 -17.70 4.27
N SER A 370 -17.17 -16.83 5.27
CA SER A 370 -18.36 -16.65 6.12
C SER A 370 -19.41 -15.72 5.51
N ASN A 371 -19.02 -14.80 4.62
CA ASN A 371 -19.94 -13.85 4.00
C ASN A 371 -19.81 -13.87 2.47
N GLU A 372 -20.63 -14.70 1.81
CA GLU A 372 -20.61 -14.87 0.34
C GLU A 372 -21.01 -13.59 -0.40
N ALA A 373 -21.97 -12.82 0.11
CA ALA A 373 -22.44 -11.59 -0.53
C ALA A 373 -21.35 -10.51 -0.56
N LEU A 374 -20.70 -10.27 0.59
CA LEU A 374 -19.55 -9.35 0.68
C LEU A 374 -18.42 -9.78 -0.25
N SER A 375 -18.05 -11.06 -0.20
CA SER A 375 -16.95 -11.62 -0.99
C SER A 375 -17.20 -11.51 -2.48
N THR A 376 -18.42 -11.84 -2.90
CA THR A 376 -18.83 -11.73 -4.30
C THR A 376 -18.80 -10.28 -4.76
N SER A 377 -19.35 -9.34 -3.98
CA SER A 377 -19.33 -7.91 -4.33
C SER A 377 -17.90 -7.36 -4.39
N PHE A 378 -17.07 -7.68 -3.39
CA PHE A 378 -15.67 -7.28 -3.34
C PHE A 378 -14.88 -7.80 -4.54
N LEU A 379 -14.92 -9.11 -4.81
CA LEU A 379 -14.19 -9.71 -5.93
C LEU A 379 -14.67 -9.19 -7.28
N ASN A 380 -15.98 -8.96 -7.44
CA ASN A 380 -16.49 -8.35 -8.67
C ASN A 380 -15.93 -6.93 -8.87
N SER A 381 -15.91 -6.12 -7.81
CA SER A 381 -15.32 -4.78 -7.86
C SER A 381 -13.81 -4.84 -8.16
N LEU A 382 -13.08 -5.79 -7.55
CA LEU A 382 -11.65 -5.97 -7.75
C LEU A 382 -11.34 -6.37 -9.20
N LEU A 383 -12.06 -7.36 -9.75
CA LEU A 383 -11.94 -7.79 -11.14
C LEU A 383 -12.30 -6.66 -12.12
N ASN A 384 -13.30 -5.84 -11.79
CA ASN A 384 -13.65 -4.65 -12.58
C ASN A 384 -12.48 -3.64 -12.60
N GLN A 385 -11.90 -3.33 -11.43
CA GLN A 385 -10.78 -2.39 -11.33
C GLN A 385 -9.52 -2.92 -12.02
N LEU A 386 -9.29 -4.24 -11.99
CA LEU A 386 -8.16 -4.84 -12.70
C LEU A 386 -8.35 -4.67 -14.21
N ASN A 387 -9.54 -4.97 -14.72
CA ASN A 387 -9.86 -4.80 -16.12
C ASN A 387 -9.67 -3.34 -16.57
N TRP A 388 -10.17 -2.39 -15.78
CA TRP A 388 -10.01 -0.96 -16.04
C TRP A 388 -8.53 -0.53 -16.03
N ALA A 389 -7.81 -0.77 -14.92
CA ALA A 389 -6.43 -0.35 -14.77
C ALA A 389 -5.52 -0.94 -15.84
N PHE A 390 -5.71 -2.22 -16.17
CA PHE A 390 -4.94 -2.88 -17.21
C PHE A 390 -5.29 -2.37 -18.62
N SER A 391 -6.56 -2.08 -18.91
CA SER A 391 -6.97 -1.53 -20.20
C SER A 391 -6.40 -0.12 -20.43
N GLU A 392 -6.49 0.75 -19.42
CA GLU A 392 -5.89 2.09 -19.46
C GLU A 392 -4.38 2.00 -19.65
N PHE A 393 -3.71 1.12 -18.89
CA PHE A 393 -2.28 0.88 -19.04
C PHE A 393 -1.90 0.47 -20.48
N ILE A 394 -2.59 -0.52 -21.06
CA ILE A 394 -2.32 -0.97 -22.43
C ILE A 394 -2.62 0.14 -23.45
N GLY A 395 -3.70 0.92 -23.28
CA GLY A 395 -4.02 2.06 -24.13
C GLY A 395 -2.87 3.08 -24.15
N MET A 396 -2.36 3.45 -22.98
CA MET A 396 -1.21 4.35 -22.87
C MET A 396 0.06 3.77 -23.51
N LEU A 397 0.33 2.47 -23.36
CA LEU A 397 1.45 1.83 -24.05
C LEU A 397 1.33 1.86 -25.58
N GLN A 398 0.10 1.72 -26.10
CA GLN A 398 -0.15 1.84 -27.54
C GLN A 398 0.09 3.27 -28.03
N GLU A 399 -0.32 4.28 -27.26
CA GLU A 399 -0.01 5.68 -27.57
C GLU A 399 1.51 5.94 -27.59
N ILE A 400 2.23 5.44 -26.59
CA ILE A 400 3.70 5.55 -26.51
C ILE A 400 4.35 4.87 -27.71
N GLN A 401 3.93 3.66 -28.08
CA GLN A 401 4.44 2.95 -29.25
C GLN A 401 4.15 3.72 -30.54
N ASN A 402 2.92 4.24 -30.70
CA ASN A 402 2.52 5.01 -31.87
C ASN A 402 3.35 6.28 -32.01
N VAL A 403 3.63 6.97 -30.90
CA VAL A 403 4.50 8.15 -30.88
C VAL A 403 5.94 7.77 -31.20
N SER A 404 6.47 6.69 -30.62
CA SER A 404 7.83 6.21 -30.88
C SER A 404 8.07 5.78 -32.33
N ASN A 405 7.03 5.34 -33.04
CA ASN A 405 7.12 4.93 -34.44
C ASN A 405 7.00 6.09 -35.43
N ARG A 406 6.66 7.30 -34.98
CA ARG A 406 6.60 8.47 -35.87
C ARG A 406 8.02 8.92 -36.27
N PRO A 407 8.22 9.37 -37.52
CA PRO A 407 9.52 9.89 -37.96
C PRO A 407 9.92 11.20 -37.25
N GLU A 408 8.94 11.94 -36.74
CA GLU A 408 9.14 13.15 -35.96
C GLU A 408 9.31 12.83 -34.47
N ARG A 409 10.27 13.49 -33.81
CA ARG A 409 10.50 13.33 -32.37
C ARG A 409 9.42 14.09 -31.57
N VAL A 410 8.29 13.42 -31.34
CA VAL A 410 7.26 13.91 -30.43
C VAL A 410 7.63 13.50 -29.01
N PHE A 411 7.79 14.47 -28.12
CA PHE A 411 8.08 14.23 -26.72
C PHE A 411 6.81 13.79 -25.98
N ILE A 412 6.92 12.74 -25.17
CA ILE A 412 5.87 12.31 -24.25
C ILE A 412 6.11 13.00 -22.91
N GLU A 413 5.08 13.62 -22.34
CA GLU A 413 5.21 14.33 -21.07
C GLU A 413 5.52 13.35 -19.93
N SER A 414 6.48 13.69 -19.05
CA SER A 414 6.80 12.88 -17.86
C SER A 414 5.59 12.64 -16.94
N ARG A 415 4.58 13.52 -16.96
CA ARG A 415 3.32 13.30 -16.24
C ARG A 415 2.55 12.10 -16.80
N GLN A 416 2.46 11.97 -18.13
CA GLN A 416 1.78 10.84 -18.77
C GLN A 416 2.51 9.53 -18.50
N LEU A 417 3.85 9.53 -18.55
CA LEU A 417 4.66 8.35 -18.23
C LEU A 417 4.42 7.89 -16.78
N ARG A 418 4.41 8.82 -15.81
CA ARG A 418 4.09 8.49 -14.40
C ARG A 418 2.67 7.96 -14.22
N ILE A 419 1.68 8.48 -14.95
CA ILE A 419 0.32 7.93 -14.93
C ILE A 419 0.31 6.51 -15.51
N CYS A 420 1.03 6.24 -16.59
CA CYS A 420 1.16 4.91 -17.18
C CYS A 420 1.78 3.92 -16.18
N ALA A 421 2.89 4.30 -15.53
CA ALA A 421 3.49 3.51 -14.45
C ALA A 421 2.52 3.28 -13.28
N THR A 422 1.74 4.30 -12.91
CA THR A 422 0.71 4.17 -11.87
C THR A 422 -0.37 3.15 -12.25
N CYS A 423 -0.85 3.16 -13.50
CA CYS A 423 -1.82 2.16 -13.98
C CYS A 423 -1.25 0.74 -13.96
N PHE A 424 0.03 0.58 -14.32
CA PHE A 424 0.74 -0.71 -14.19
C PHE A 424 0.81 -1.18 -12.75
N ASP A 425 1.21 -0.29 -11.84
CA ASP A 425 1.33 -0.56 -10.41
C ASP A 425 -0.03 -0.95 -9.82
N LEU A 426 -1.11 -0.24 -10.15
CA LEU A 426 -2.47 -0.59 -9.72
C LEU A 426 -2.89 -1.98 -10.22
N ALA A 427 -2.66 -2.29 -11.50
CA ALA A 427 -2.98 -3.61 -12.06
C ALA A 427 -2.19 -4.73 -11.35
N LEU A 428 -0.89 -4.51 -11.10
CA LEU A 428 -0.04 -5.43 -10.37
C LEU A 428 -0.53 -5.65 -8.93
N ALA A 429 -0.93 -4.59 -8.24
CA ALA A 429 -1.46 -4.66 -6.87
C ALA A 429 -2.72 -5.54 -6.81
N LEU A 430 -3.63 -5.35 -7.76
CA LEU A 430 -4.88 -6.09 -7.85
C LEU A 430 -4.62 -7.57 -8.16
N LEU A 431 -3.67 -7.86 -9.05
CA LEU A 431 -3.23 -9.23 -9.32
C LEU A 431 -2.64 -9.91 -8.07
N ARG A 432 -1.83 -9.22 -7.27
CA ARG A 432 -1.28 -9.79 -6.02
C ARG A 432 -2.35 -10.05 -4.96
N VAL A 433 -3.40 -9.25 -4.89
CA VAL A 433 -4.55 -9.55 -4.02
C VAL A 433 -5.35 -10.74 -4.55
N LEU A 434 -5.56 -10.87 -5.87
CA LEU A 434 -6.18 -12.05 -6.47
C LEU A 434 -5.36 -13.32 -6.23
N GLU A 435 -4.03 -13.23 -6.30
CA GLU A 435 -3.12 -14.32 -5.99
C GLU A 435 -3.29 -14.77 -4.54
N MET A 436 -3.29 -13.82 -3.59
CA MET A 436 -3.55 -14.09 -2.18
C MET A 436 -4.88 -14.82 -2.00
N ILE A 437 -5.98 -14.27 -2.52
CA ILE A 437 -7.33 -14.84 -2.35
C ILE A 437 -7.43 -16.22 -2.98
N SER A 438 -6.88 -16.41 -4.18
CA SER A 438 -6.88 -17.71 -4.86
C SER A 438 -6.09 -18.76 -4.06
N SER A 439 -5.11 -18.33 -3.27
CA SER A 439 -4.27 -19.20 -2.44
C SER A 439 -4.90 -19.53 -1.09
N ILE A 440 -5.48 -18.54 -0.40
CA ILE A 440 -5.99 -18.70 0.98
C ILE A 440 -7.48 -19.07 1.02
N ALA A 441 -8.27 -18.68 0.01
CA ALA A 441 -9.71 -18.87 -0.05
C ALA A 441 -10.16 -19.37 -1.43
N GLY A 442 -9.40 -20.31 -2.00
CA GLY A 442 -9.64 -20.87 -3.34
C GLY A 442 -11.01 -21.52 -3.51
N GLU A 443 -11.67 -21.92 -2.41
CA GLU A 443 -13.02 -22.47 -2.39
C GLU A 443 -14.05 -21.52 -3.03
N ILE A 444 -13.81 -20.20 -2.97
CA ILE A 444 -14.68 -19.19 -3.63
C ILE A 444 -14.78 -19.42 -5.14
N PHE A 445 -13.70 -19.88 -5.77
CA PHE A 445 -13.66 -20.14 -7.21
C PHE A 445 -14.01 -21.58 -7.56
N LYS A 446 -13.84 -22.52 -6.61
CA LYS A 446 -13.94 -23.96 -6.87
C LYS A 446 -15.30 -24.55 -6.49
N ASP A 447 -15.89 -24.11 -5.38
CA ASP A 447 -17.06 -24.74 -4.76
C ASP A 447 -18.31 -24.64 -5.65
N PRO A 448 -18.84 -25.77 -6.18
CA PRO A 448 -20.03 -25.76 -7.03
C PRO A 448 -21.31 -25.39 -6.28
N LEU A 449 -21.33 -25.43 -4.95
CA LEU A 449 -22.49 -25.06 -4.14
C LEU A 449 -22.67 -23.53 -4.07
N ARG A 450 -21.62 -22.76 -4.39
CA ARG A 450 -21.66 -21.30 -4.40
C ARG A 450 -22.13 -20.79 -5.76
N VAL A 451 -23.20 -20.01 -5.74
CA VAL A 451 -23.85 -19.49 -6.97
C VAL A 451 -22.89 -18.60 -7.76
N SER A 452 -22.01 -17.86 -7.08
CA SER A 452 -21.06 -16.95 -7.72
C SER A 452 -19.76 -17.60 -8.20
N SER A 453 -19.46 -18.85 -7.82
CA SER A 453 -18.18 -19.52 -8.09
C SER A 453 -17.85 -19.58 -9.59
N GLU A 454 -18.79 -20.08 -10.40
CA GLU A 454 -18.58 -20.26 -11.84
C GLU A 454 -18.34 -18.92 -12.54
N LEU A 455 -19.11 -17.89 -12.19
CA LEU A 455 -18.98 -16.56 -12.75
C LEU A 455 -17.63 -15.92 -12.39
N LEU A 456 -17.25 -15.95 -11.11
CA LEU A 456 -15.99 -15.39 -10.63
C LEU A 456 -14.79 -16.09 -11.27
N LEU A 457 -14.84 -17.42 -11.37
CA LEU A 457 -13.81 -18.22 -12.03
C LEU A 457 -13.66 -17.85 -13.51
N SER A 458 -14.78 -17.81 -14.26
CA SER A 458 -14.77 -17.46 -15.68
C SER A 458 -14.17 -16.07 -15.91
N ARG A 459 -14.58 -15.08 -15.12
CA ARG A 459 -14.04 -13.71 -15.19
C ARG A 459 -12.55 -13.65 -14.85
N LEU A 460 -12.11 -14.42 -13.85
CA LEU A 460 -10.70 -14.49 -13.47
C LEU A 460 -9.87 -15.10 -14.60
N CYS A 461 -10.29 -16.25 -15.16
CA CYS A 461 -9.63 -16.88 -16.30
C CYS A 461 -9.54 -15.94 -17.51
N GLN A 462 -10.63 -15.24 -17.84
CA GLN A 462 -10.66 -14.25 -18.92
C GLN A 462 -9.58 -13.17 -18.71
N LEU A 463 -9.52 -12.55 -17.53
CA LEU A 463 -8.53 -11.51 -17.25
C LEU A 463 -7.09 -12.05 -17.23
N MET A 464 -6.86 -13.25 -16.69
CA MET A 464 -5.53 -13.88 -16.73
C MET A 464 -5.06 -14.08 -18.17
N CYS A 465 -5.94 -14.61 -19.04
CA CYS A 465 -5.64 -14.80 -20.46
C CYS A 465 -5.37 -13.47 -21.18
N GLN A 466 -6.16 -12.43 -20.91
CA GLN A 466 -5.95 -11.10 -21.49
C GLN A 466 -4.60 -10.49 -21.10
N VAL A 467 -4.24 -10.56 -19.81
CA VAL A 467 -2.94 -10.08 -19.31
C VAL A 467 -1.80 -10.88 -19.96
N LEU A 468 -1.88 -12.22 -19.92
CA LEU A 468 -0.87 -13.10 -20.52
C LEU A 468 -0.63 -12.79 -21.99
N ASN A 469 -1.67 -12.65 -22.80
CA ASN A 469 -1.53 -12.43 -24.23
C ASN A 469 -0.92 -11.06 -24.57
N ARG A 470 -1.28 -10.01 -23.81
CA ARG A 470 -0.79 -8.65 -24.07
C ARG A 470 0.65 -8.46 -23.61
N VAL A 471 1.02 -9.08 -22.49
CA VAL A 471 2.36 -8.98 -21.90
C VAL A 471 3.34 -9.96 -22.58
N SER A 472 2.89 -11.14 -23.01
CA SER A 472 3.78 -12.16 -23.60
C SER A 472 3.95 -12.05 -25.12
N SER A 473 3.33 -11.06 -25.76
CA SER A 473 3.42 -10.85 -27.21
C SER A 473 4.77 -10.25 -27.60
N GLN A 474 5.58 -11.00 -28.35
CA GLN A 474 6.91 -10.55 -28.81
C GLN A 474 6.87 -9.37 -29.79
N ALA A 475 5.73 -9.16 -30.48
CA ALA A 475 5.52 -8.05 -31.40
C ALA A 475 4.55 -7.00 -30.84
N GLY A 476 4.17 -7.11 -29.55
CA GLY A 476 3.20 -6.24 -28.92
C GLY A 476 3.78 -4.89 -28.46
N CYS A 477 2.88 -3.94 -28.16
CA CYS A 477 3.24 -2.63 -27.58
C CYS A 477 4.03 -2.78 -26.27
N PHE A 478 3.69 -3.77 -25.44
CA PHE A 478 4.35 -4.03 -24.17
C PHE A 478 5.85 -4.33 -24.36
N GLN A 479 6.17 -5.34 -25.17
CA GLN A 479 7.56 -5.69 -25.46
C GLN A 479 8.33 -4.51 -26.07
N HIS A 480 7.71 -3.76 -26.96
CA HIS A 480 8.32 -2.59 -27.59
C HIS A 480 8.68 -1.51 -26.55
N VAL A 481 7.74 -1.10 -25.70
CA VAL A 481 7.98 -0.04 -24.70
C VAL A 481 9.00 -0.48 -23.65
N VAL A 482 8.93 -1.73 -23.18
CA VAL A 482 9.90 -2.29 -22.23
C VAL A 482 11.33 -2.26 -22.80
N GLN A 483 11.49 -2.42 -24.12
CA GLN A 483 12.79 -2.36 -24.80
C GLN A 483 13.33 -0.94 -25.00
N LEU A 484 12.46 0.08 -25.01
CA LEU A 484 12.85 1.48 -25.14
C LEU A 484 13.54 2.03 -23.88
N GLU A 485 13.35 1.37 -22.73
CA GLU A 485 13.98 1.76 -21.45
C GLU A 485 13.71 3.25 -21.11
N ILE A 486 12.46 3.69 -21.31
CA ILE A 486 12.02 5.07 -21.09
C ILE A 486 12.12 5.41 -19.58
N PRO A 487 12.72 6.55 -19.20
CA PRO A 487 12.67 7.05 -17.82
C PRO A 487 11.22 7.21 -17.32
N ASP A 488 10.99 7.07 -16.02
CA ASP A 488 9.66 7.05 -15.38
C ASP A 488 8.83 5.77 -15.64
N LEU A 489 9.30 4.83 -16.48
CA LEU A 489 8.67 3.53 -16.74
C LEU A 489 9.53 2.34 -16.30
N GLU A 490 10.50 2.55 -15.40
CA GLU A 490 11.44 1.50 -14.99
C GLU A 490 10.76 0.32 -14.30
N THR A 491 9.66 0.58 -13.59
CA THR A 491 8.85 -0.42 -12.87
C THR A 491 8.11 -1.36 -13.83
N VAL A 492 7.81 -0.89 -15.05
CA VAL A 492 7.09 -1.63 -16.09
C VAL A 492 7.99 -2.69 -16.69
N ASP A 493 7.71 -3.95 -16.36
CA ASP A 493 8.45 -5.10 -16.89
C ASP A 493 7.62 -6.39 -16.86
N HIS A 494 8.08 -7.40 -17.60
CA HIS A 494 7.44 -8.72 -17.69
C HIS A 494 7.45 -9.45 -16.35
N PHE A 495 8.57 -9.39 -15.61
CA PHE A 495 8.75 -10.17 -14.39
C PHE A 495 7.64 -9.95 -13.33
N PRO A 496 7.38 -8.73 -12.84
CA PRO A 496 6.46 -8.53 -11.73
C PRO A 496 5.01 -8.90 -12.07
N ILE A 497 4.55 -8.59 -13.30
CA ILE A 497 3.17 -8.85 -13.71
C ILE A 497 2.92 -10.32 -14.06
N LEU A 498 3.84 -10.98 -14.77
CA LEU A 498 3.67 -12.38 -15.16
C LEU A 498 3.81 -13.32 -13.96
N THR A 499 4.67 -13.03 -12.99
CA THR A 499 4.78 -13.83 -11.77
C THR A 499 3.51 -13.77 -10.92
N ALA A 500 2.81 -12.64 -10.88
CA ALA A 500 1.51 -12.53 -10.21
C ALA A 500 0.44 -13.40 -10.90
N VAL A 501 0.36 -13.35 -12.24
CA VAL A 501 -0.59 -14.19 -13.01
C VAL A 501 -0.27 -15.68 -12.84
N VAL A 502 1.00 -16.06 -12.90
CA VAL A 502 1.43 -17.45 -12.67
C VAL A 502 1.06 -17.91 -11.25
N GLY A 503 1.24 -17.05 -10.25
CA GLY A 503 0.83 -17.34 -8.87
C GLY A 503 -0.67 -17.63 -8.75
N ILE A 504 -1.51 -16.83 -9.40
CA ILE A 504 -2.97 -17.05 -9.46
C ILE A 504 -3.27 -18.42 -10.09
N LEU A 505 -2.70 -18.70 -11.26
CA LEU A 505 -2.96 -19.96 -11.98
C LEU A 505 -2.52 -21.18 -11.18
N LEU A 506 -1.33 -21.14 -10.58
CA LEU A 506 -0.81 -22.22 -9.73
C LEU A 506 -1.66 -22.42 -8.47
N ALA A 507 -2.23 -21.35 -7.91
CA ALA A 507 -3.12 -21.44 -6.75
C ALA A 507 -4.48 -22.08 -7.12
N LEU A 508 -5.08 -21.65 -8.23
CA LEU A 508 -6.34 -22.20 -8.74
C LEU A 508 -6.20 -23.69 -9.12
N LEU A 509 -5.12 -24.03 -9.83
CA LEU A 509 -4.87 -25.36 -10.37
C LEU A 509 -4.18 -26.31 -9.38
N LYS A 510 -3.90 -25.89 -8.14
CA LYS A 510 -3.09 -26.66 -7.18
C LYS A 510 -3.55 -28.12 -7.03
N GLU A 511 -4.83 -28.34 -6.73
CA GLU A 511 -5.39 -29.68 -6.54
C GLU A 511 -5.37 -30.49 -7.84
N GLU A 512 -5.66 -29.86 -8.98
CA GLU A 512 -5.65 -30.52 -10.29
C GLU A 512 -4.23 -30.92 -10.71
N LEU A 513 -3.23 -30.12 -10.36
CA LEU A 513 -1.80 -30.41 -10.57
C LEU A 513 -1.32 -31.54 -9.68
N ASP A 514 -1.71 -31.54 -8.41
CA ASP A 514 -1.32 -32.58 -7.45
C ASP A 514 -1.93 -33.95 -7.83
N GLN A 515 -3.09 -33.96 -8.47
CA GLN A 515 -3.80 -35.16 -8.94
C GLN A 515 -3.53 -35.50 -10.42
N PHE A 516 -2.72 -34.71 -11.12
CA PHE A 516 -2.51 -34.88 -12.55
C PHE A 516 -1.78 -36.19 -12.86
N SER A 517 -2.36 -36.96 -13.76
CA SER A 517 -1.74 -38.14 -14.38
C SER A 517 -2.06 -38.15 -15.87
N ASP A 518 -1.12 -38.63 -16.70
CA ASP A 518 -1.32 -38.70 -18.16
C ASP A 518 -2.45 -39.69 -18.55
N GLU A 519 -2.92 -40.52 -17.62
CA GLU A 519 -4.00 -41.49 -17.82
C GLU A 519 -5.40 -40.90 -17.55
N ASN A 520 -5.49 -39.72 -16.91
CA ASN A 520 -6.77 -39.11 -16.59
C ASN A 520 -7.38 -38.43 -17.82
N LEU A 521 -8.47 -39.01 -18.33
CA LEU A 521 -9.16 -38.54 -19.53
C LEU A 521 -10.23 -37.48 -19.25
N ASP A 522 -10.64 -37.28 -18.00
CA ASP A 522 -11.61 -36.25 -17.65
C ASP A 522 -10.91 -34.92 -17.39
N VAL A 523 -11.36 -33.85 -18.05
CA VAL A 523 -10.77 -32.53 -17.89
C VAL A 523 -11.42 -31.84 -16.69
N PRO A 524 -10.66 -31.57 -15.61
CA PRO A 524 -11.20 -30.97 -14.41
C PRO A 524 -11.80 -29.56 -14.63
N LYS A 525 -12.67 -29.13 -13.71
CA LYS A 525 -13.46 -27.89 -13.83
C LYS A 525 -12.60 -26.64 -14.11
N ILE A 526 -11.50 -26.43 -13.38
CA ILE A 526 -10.69 -25.21 -13.49
C ILE A 526 -9.90 -25.23 -14.80
N SER A 527 -9.23 -26.35 -15.11
CA SER A 527 -8.58 -26.56 -16.40
C SER A 527 -9.56 -26.37 -17.57
N LYS A 528 -10.77 -26.92 -17.48
CA LYS A 528 -11.81 -26.75 -18.50
C LYS A 528 -12.22 -25.29 -18.63
N ALA A 529 -12.47 -24.56 -17.54
CA ALA A 529 -12.80 -23.14 -17.59
C ALA A 529 -11.70 -22.31 -18.25
N LEU A 530 -10.43 -22.59 -17.94
CA LEU A 530 -9.28 -21.89 -18.52
C LEU A 530 -9.09 -22.21 -20.01
N LEU A 531 -9.19 -23.49 -20.41
CA LEU A 531 -8.97 -23.94 -21.78
C LEU A 531 -10.14 -23.64 -22.72
N THR A 532 -11.34 -23.48 -22.16
CA THR A 532 -12.52 -23.12 -22.94
C THR A 532 -12.58 -21.62 -23.23
N GLU A 533 -11.90 -20.80 -22.42
CA GLU A 533 -11.80 -19.36 -22.58
C GLU A 533 -11.24 -18.97 -23.98
N PRO A 534 -11.96 -18.20 -24.80
CA PRO A 534 -11.59 -17.89 -26.18
C PRO A 534 -10.23 -17.21 -26.34
N SER A 535 -9.83 -16.45 -25.33
CA SER A 535 -8.53 -15.77 -25.31
C SER A 535 -7.39 -16.68 -24.84
N PHE A 536 -7.62 -17.94 -24.47
CA PHE A 536 -6.56 -18.82 -24.01
C PHE A 536 -5.56 -19.16 -25.12
N GLN A 537 -4.27 -18.93 -24.85
CA GLN A 537 -3.18 -19.30 -25.76
C GLN A 537 -2.05 -19.96 -24.97
N ILE A 538 -1.83 -21.26 -25.22
CA ILE A 538 -0.75 -22.01 -24.55
C ILE A 538 0.64 -21.43 -24.84
N SER A 539 0.81 -20.78 -26.01
CA SER A 539 2.04 -20.06 -26.36
C SER A 539 2.39 -18.98 -25.33
N SER A 540 1.40 -18.26 -24.79
CA SER A 540 1.62 -17.22 -23.78
C SER A 540 2.21 -17.80 -22.49
N LEU A 541 1.87 -19.04 -22.13
CA LEU A 541 2.50 -19.73 -20.99
C LEU A 541 3.89 -20.27 -21.34
N ARG A 542 4.09 -20.82 -22.54
CA ARG A 542 5.41 -21.27 -23.03
C ARG A 542 6.42 -20.12 -23.14
N PHE A 543 5.96 -18.89 -23.37
CA PHE A 543 6.80 -17.68 -23.32
C PHE A 543 7.52 -17.53 -21.97
N LEU A 544 6.86 -17.88 -20.86
CA LEU A 544 7.43 -17.78 -19.50
C LEU A 544 8.72 -18.58 -19.33
N MET A 545 8.83 -19.71 -20.04
CA MET A 545 9.99 -20.60 -19.99
C MET A 545 11.02 -20.29 -21.09
N GLY A 546 10.71 -19.39 -22.02
CA GLY A 546 11.57 -19.06 -23.16
C GLY A 546 11.46 -20.03 -24.34
N ASP A 547 10.47 -20.92 -24.36
CA ASP A 547 10.36 -22.01 -25.36
C ASP A 547 10.11 -21.51 -26.80
N ILE A 548 9.54 -20.31 -26.95
CA ILE A 548 9.26 -19.68 -28.25
C ILE A 548 10.56 -19.32 -29.02
N GLN A 549 11.72 -19.32 -28.33
CA GLN A 549 12.97 -18.78 -28.85
C GLN A 549 13.75 -19.70 -29.81
N LYS A 550 13.34 -20.96 -29.99
CA LYS A 550 14.04 -21.86 -30.94
C LYS A 550 13.95 -21.40 -32.41
N VAL A 551 13.09 -20.42 -32.74
CA VAL A 551 12.79 -20.01 -34.13
C VAL A 551 13.47 -18.71 -34.59
N LEU A 552 13.96 -17.82 -33.70
CA LEU A 552 14.43 -16.47 -34.11
C LEU A 552 15.74 -16.02 -33.43
N LYS A 553 16.88 -16.63 -33.80
CA LYS A 553 18.24 -16.23 -33.38
C LYS A 553 18.79 -14.93 -34.00
N LYS A 554 17.95 -13.90 -34.24
CA LYS A 554 18.38 -12.66 -34.95
C LYS A 554 18.39 -11.36 -34.14
N GLN A 555 17.89 -11.32 -32.90
CA GLN A 555 17.94 -10.09 -32.08
C GLN A 555 18.91 -10.24 -30.90
N ARG A 556 19.78 -9.23 -30.72
CA ARG A 556 20.90 -9.19 -29.77
C ARG A 556 20.51 -9.00 -28.29
N LYS A 557 19.22 -9.03 -27.91
CA LYS A 557 18.76 -8.94 -26.50
C LYS A 557 18.05 -10.25 -26.11
N MET A 558 18.44 -10.84 -24.97
CA MET A 558 17.83 -12.05 -24.41
C MET A 558 16.36 -11.77 -24.06
N PRO A 559 15.39 -12.52 -24.59
CA PRO A 559 13.98 -12.31 -24.27
C PRO A 559 13.67 -12.77 -22.83
N PHE A 560 12.53 -12.32 -22.30
CA PHE A 560 12.07 -12.71 -20.97
C PHE A 560 11.97 -14.24 -20.84
N SER A 561 12.41 -14.76 -19.69
CA SER A 561 12.20 -16.14 -19.24
C SER A 561 12.44 -16.18 -17.73
N LEU A 562 11.62 -16.91 -17.00
CA LEU A 562 11.77 -17.12 -15.55
C LEU A 562 13.10 -17.80 -15.20
N ILE A 563 13.66 -18.58 -16.12
CA ILE A 563 14.96 -19.26 -15.95
C ILE A 563 16.10 -18.25 -15.77
N ASN A 564 15.94 -17.03 -16.30
CA ASN A 564 16.93 -15.97 -16.16
C ASN A 564 16.94 -15.30 -14.77
N TYR A 565 16.06 -15.71 -13.85
CA TYR A 565 15.89 -15.16 -12.50
C TYR A 565 16.08 -16.25 -11.44
N ALA A 566 17.15 -17.04 -11.55
CA ALA A 566 17.42 -18.19 -10.68
C ALA A 566 17.58 -17.85 -9.18
N GLU A 567 17.91 -16.60 -8.84
CA GLU A 567 18.00 -16.13 -7.45
C GLU A 567 16.62 -15.88 -6.82
N ASP A 568 15.60 -15.61 -7.64
CA ASP A 568 14.26 -15.22 -7.18
C ASP A 568 13.19 -16.30 -7.45
N VAL A 569 13.41 -17.12 -8.48
CA VAL A 569 12.54 -18.22 -8.90
C VAL A 569 13.27 -19.54 -8.72
N SER A 570 12.89 -20.28 -7.69
CA SER A 570 13.51 -21.58 -7.35
C SER A 570 13.30 -22.63 -8.44
N MET A 571 14.14 -23.66 -8.47
CA MET A 571 13.98 -24.78 -9.41
C MET A 571 12.61 -25.46 -9.25
N GLU A 572 12.16 -25.64 -8.01
CA GLU A 572 10.84 -26.20 -7.69
C GLU A 572 9.70 -25.35 -8.28
N GLU A 573 9.76 -24.02 -8.12
CA GLU A 573 8.79 -23.11 -8.73
C GLU A 573 8.79 -23.20 -10.25
N GLN A 574 9.97 -23.28 -10.88
CA GLN A 574 10.08 -23.46 -12.33
C GLN A 574 9.49 -24.79 -12.80
N ASP A 575 9.71 -25.86 -12.04
CA ASP A 575 9.17 -27.19 -12.35
C ASP A 575 7.65 -27.24 -12.18
N ARG A 576 7.09 -26.56 -11.18
CA ARG A 576 5.64 -26.38 -11.05
C ARG A 576 5.03 -25.68 -12.26
N VAL A 577 5.70 -24.64 -12.80
CA VAL A 577 5.25 -23.97 -14.02
C VAL A 577 5.34 -24.90 -15.23
N ARG A 578 6.42 -25.68 -15.37
CA ARG A 578 6.55 -26.69 -16.44
C ARG A 578 5.47 -27.75 -16.37
N ASN A 579 5.17 -28.27 -15.18
CA ASN A 579 4.12 -29.25 -14.95
C ASN A 579 2.74 -28.68 -15.28
N MET A 580 2.47 -27.42 -14.92
CA MET A 580 1.24 -26.72 -15.30
C MET A 580 1.09 -26.60 -16.82
N ILE A 581 2.15 -26.21 -17.53
CA ILE A 581 2.12 -26.14 -19.00
C ILE A 581 1.86 -27.52 -19.61
N ARG A 582 2.53 -28.56 -19.11
CA ARG A 582 2.35 -29.95 -19.56
C ARG A 582 0.92 -30.43 -19.37
N MET A 583 0.35 -30.24 -18.19
CA MET A 583 -1.03 -30.63 -17.86
C MET A 583 -2.02 -29.95 -18.81
N LEU A 584 -1.91 -28.63 -18.97
CA LEU A 584 -2.80 -27.87 -19.86
C LEU A 584 -2.62 -28.27 -21.33
N ASP A 585 -1.42 -28.63 -21.77
CA ASP A 585 -1.17 -29.16 -23.12
C ASP A 585 -1.86 -30.50 -23.36
N VAL A 586 -1.88 -31.40 -22.37
CA VAL A 586 -2.58 -32.69 -22.46
C VAL A 586 -4.09 -32.46 -22.53
N TYR A 587 -4.65 -31.69 -21.60
CA TYR A 587 -6.10 -31.41 -21.58
C TYR A 587 -6.57 -30.59 -22.79
N SER A 588 -5.76 -29.69 -23.32
CA SER A 588 -6.07 -28.93 -24.53
C SER A 588 -6.30 -29.86 -25.74
N LYS A 589 -5.46 -30.90 -25.88
CA LYS A 589 -5.60 -31.91 -26.95
C LYS A 589 -6.87 -32.76 -26.79
N LEU A 590 -7.34 -32.99 -25.57
CA LEU A 590 -8.59 -33.70 -25.31
C LEU A 590 -9.83 -32.86 -25.70
N LEU A 591 -9.75 -31.53 -25.59
CA LEU A 591 -10.85 -30.61 -25.88
C LEU A 591 -10.94 -30.17 -27.36
N SER A 592 -9.88 -30.34 -28.16
CA SER A 592 -9.82 -29.88 -29.55
C SER A 592 -10.80 -30.56 -30.52
N ASP A 593 -11.42 -31.69 -30.13
CA ASP A 593 -12.39 -32.41 -30.96
C ASP A 593 -13.81 -31.77 -30.99
N VAL A 594 -14.04 -30.62 -30.34
CA VAL A 594 -15.41 -30.09 -30.08
C VAL A 594 -15.69 -28.67 -30.64
N LYS A 595 -14.71 -27.92 -31.18
CA LYS A 595 -14.87 -26.47 -31.44
C LYS A 595 -14.91 -26.06 -32.93
N VAL A 596 -16.10 -26.08 -33.54
CA VAL A 596 -16.44 -25.20 -34.68
C VAL A 596 -17.84 -24.62 -34.44
N ILE A 597 -17.93 -23.31 -34.26
CA ILE A 597 -19.20 -22.56 -34.11
C ILE A 597 -19.34 -21.69 -35.36
N ALA A 598 -20.51 -21.68 -35.99
CA ALA A 598 -20.77 -20.85 -37.17
C ALA A 598 -20.86 -19.35 -36.79
N ASP A 599 -20.30 -18.46 -37.62
CA ASP A 599 -20.21 -17.01 -37.35
C ASP A 599 -21.57 -16.33 -37.08
N GLU A 600 -22.67 -16.86 -37.61
CA GLU A 600 -24.02 -16.31 -37.42
C GLU A 600 -24.62 -16.56 -36.03
N ASP A 601 -24.08 -17.53 -35.29
CA ASP A 601 -24.56 -17.90 -33.95
C ASP A 601 -23.72 -17.29 -32.82
N VAL A 602 -22.76 -16.41 -33.14
CA VAL A 602 -21.82 -15.85 -32.17
C VAL A 602 -22.38 -14.59 -31.51
N CYS A 603 -22.22 -14.48 -30.19
CA CYS A 603 -22.68 -13.34 -29.41
C CYS A 603 -21.97 -12.05 -29.84
N THR A 604 -22.75 -11.03 -30.21
CA THR A 604 -22.26 -9.71 -30.67
C THR A 604 -21.58 -8.85 -29.60
N ILE A 605 -21.57 -9.29 -28.34
CA ILE A 605 -20.92 -8.57 -27.23
C ILE A 605 -19.50 -9.07 -27.02
N CYS A 606 -19.30 -10.39 -27.02
CA CYS A 606 -17.97 -10.97 -26.81
C CYS A 606 -17.31 -11.48 -28.10
N TYR A 607 -18.06 -11.61 -29.19
CA TYR A 607 -17.65 -12.21 -30.47
C TYR A 607 -16.96 -13.58 -30.32
N ALA A 608 -17.35 -14.34 -29.30
CA ALA A 608 -16.60 -15.55 -28.92
C ALA A 608 -17.44 -16.74 -28.46
N TYR A 609 -18.56 -16.49 -27.77
CA TYR A 609 -19.47 -17.54 -27.29
C TYR A 609 -20.76 -17.56 -28.11
N PRO A 610 -21.43 -18.72 -28.23
CA PRO A 610 -22.68 -18.80 -28.98
C PRO A 610 -23.82 -18.06 -28.25
N ILE A 611 -24.78 -17.57 -29.01
CA ILE A 611 -26.00 -16.96 -28.48
C ILE A 611 -26.85 -18.06 -27.84
N ASN A 612 -27.09 -17.96 -26.53
CA ASN A 612 -27.88 -18.93 -25.78
C ASN A 612 -28.72 -18.32 -24.65
N ALA A 613 -28.76 -16.98 -24.54
CA ALA A 613 -29.58 -16.28 -23.56
C ALA A 613 -30.47 -15.23 -24.24
N THR A 614 -31.75 -15.20 -23.86
CA THR A 614 -32.76 -14.26 -24.35
C THR A 614 -33.33 -13.45 -23.19
N PHE A 615 -33.42 -12.12 -23.34
CA PHE A 615 -33.85 -11.22 -22.27
C PHE A 615 -35.33 -10.91 -22.42
N LYS A 616 -36.10 -10.98 -21.34
CA LYS A 616 -37.52 -10.61 -21.34
C LYS A 616 -37.73 -9.29 -20.58
N PRO A 617 -38.60 -8.39 -21.08
CA PRO A 617 -39.52 -8.57 -22.22
C PRO A 617 -38.94 -8.21 -23.61
N CYS A 618 -37.75 -7.60 -23.69
CA CYS A 618 -37.27 -6.99 -24.94
C CYS A 618 -36.77 -7.95 -26.04
N ASN A 619 -36.68 -9.24 -25.76
CA ASN A 619 -36.24 -10.33 -26.65
C ASN A 619 -34.85 -10.18 -27.30
N HIS A 620 -34.01 -9.26 -26.81
CA HIS A 620 -32.61 -9.23 -27.21
C HIS A 620 -31.88 -10.48 -26.74
N GLN A 621 -30.83 -10.88 -27.48
CA GLN A 621 -30.11 -12.11 -27.22
C GLN A 621 -28.60 -11.88 -27.08
N SER A 622 -27.96 -12.71 -26.27
CA SER A 622 -26.50 -12.78 -26.13
C SER A 622 -26.08 -14.18 -25.68
N CYS A 623 -24.78 -14.38 -25.44
CA CYS A 623 -24.35 -15.53 -24.64
C CYS A 623 -24.69 -15.32 -23.16
N ARG A 624 -24.86 -16.42 -22.42
CA ARG A 624 -25.15 -16.48 -20.98
C ARG A 624 -24.08 -15.74 -20.18
N SER A 625 -22.81 -15.89 -20.53
CA SER A 625 -21.70 -15.27 -19.80
C SER A 625 -21.78 -13.74 -19.81
N CYS A 626 -22.05 -13.13 -20.97
CA CYS A 626 -22.14 -11.67 -21.09
C CYS A 626 -23.31 -11.08 -20.30
N ILE A 627 -24.50 -11.67 -20.38
CA ILE A 627 -25.66 -11.16 -19.65
C ILE A 627 -25.53 -11.37 -18.14
N THR A 628 -25.02 -12.53 -17.71
CA THR A 628 -24.83 -12.81 -16.29
C THR A 628 -23.83 -11.83 -15.68
N HIS A 629 -22.75 -11.51 -16.40
CA HIS A 629 -21.79 -10.49 -15.98
C HIS A 629 -22.40 -9.09 -15.92
N TYR A 630 -23.15 -8.69 -16.95
CA TYR A 630 -23.78 -7.38 -16.99
C TYR A 630 -24.77 -7.15 -15.83
N LEU A 631 -25.58 -8.17 -15.54
CA LEU A 631 -26.60 -8.13 -14.48
C LEU A 631 -26.04 -7.98 -13.07
N MET A 632 -24.75 -8.25 -12.85
CA MET A 632 -24.09 -7.98 -11.56
C MET A 632 -24.02 -6.48 -11.25
N ASN A 633 -23.94 -5.64 -12.29
CA ASN A 633 -23.75 -4.19 -12.14
C ASN A 633 -24.98 -3.39 -12.59
N CYS A 634 -25.77 -3.91 -13.53
CA CYS A 634 -26.90 -3.18 -14.12
C CYS A 634 -28.05 -4.13 -14.45
N LYS A 635 -29.26 -3.81 -13.97
CA LYS A 635 -30.48 -4.63 -14.20
C LYS A 635 -31.20 -4.34 -15.52
N ASN A 636 -30.67 -3.45 -16.36
CA ASN A 636 -31.29 -3.08 -17.63
C ASN A 636 -30.80 -3.99 -18.77
N CYS A 637 -31.28 -3.80 -19.99
CA CYS A 637 -30.76 -4.44 -21.19
C CYS A 637 -29.65 -3.58 -21.79
N PHE A 638 -28.50 -4.16 -22.12
CA PHE A 638 -27.40 -3.37 -22.68
C PHE A 638 -27.71 -2.79 -24.06
N PHE A 639 -28.60 -3.41 -24.85
CA PHE A 639 -29.02 -2.95 -26.18
C PHE A 639 -30.04 -1.81 -26.13
N CYS A 640 -31.20 -2.05 -25.50
CA CYS A 640 -32.32 -1.09 -25.52
C CYS A 640 -32.54 -0.34 -24.20
N LYS A 641 -31.72 -0.61 -23.17
CA LYS A 641 -31.81 -0.01 -21.82
C LYS A 641 -33.13 -0.26 -21.07
N ALA A 642 -34.05 -1.07 -21.60
CA ALA A 642 -35.25 -1.52 -20.87
C ALA A 642 -34.88 -2.42 -19.69
N ALA A 643 -35.64 -2.37 -18.59
CA ALA A 643 -35.46 -3.27 -17.45
C ALA A 643 -35.60 -4.74 -17.88
N ILE A 644 -34.70 -5.60 -17.40
CA ILE A 644 -34.80 -7.05 -17.63
C ILE A 644 -35.54 -7.68 -16.45
N GLU A 645 -36.58 -8.45 -16.75
CA GLU A 645 -37.34 -9.21 -15.76
C GLU A 645 -36.84 -10.65 -15.67
N PHE A 646 -36.55 -11.27 -16.82
CA PHE A 646 -36.08 -12.65 -16.91
C PHE A 646 -34.97 -12.80 -17.93
N VAL A 647 -34.02 -13.68 -17.65
CA VAL A 647 -33.09 -14.22 -18.64
C VAL A 647 -33.47 -15.68 -18.88
N MET A 648 -33.77 -16.04 -20.12
CA MET A 648 -34.14 -17.41 -20.50
C MET A 648 -33.05 -18.02 -21.39
N ASN A 649 -32.82 -19.32 -21.22
CA ASN A 649 -31.93 -20.10 -22.09
C ASN A 649 -32.62 -20.40 -23.44
N SER A 650 -31.87 -20.86 -24.43
CA SER A 650 -32.39 -21.24 -25.75
C SER A 650 -33.41 -22.39 -25.73
N ASP A 651 -33.41 -23.22 -24.67
CA ASP A 651 -34.38 -24.29 -24.42
C ASP A 651 -35.65 -23.82 -23.67
N GLY A 652 -35.76 -22.53 -23.35
CA GLY A 652 -36.90 -21.95 -22.63
C GLY A 652 -36.81 -22.03 -21.10
N THR A 653 -35.72 -22.56 -20.54
CA THR A 653 -35.50 -22.56 -19.09
C THR A 653 -35.16 -21.16 -18.56
N VAL A 654 -35.68 -20.79 -17.39
CA VAL A 654 -35.35 -19.50 -16.75
C VAL A 654 -33.98 -19.60 -16.11
N LEU A 655 -33.00 -18.87 -16.64
CA LEU A 655 -31.63 -18.78 -16.13
C LEU A 655 -31.53 -17.83 -14.93
N LEU A 656 -32.25 -16.70 -14.99
CA LEU A 656 -32.34 -15.71 -13.91
C LEU A 656 -33.73 -15.09 -13.88
N ASP A 657 -34.28 -14.97 -12.67
CA ASP A 657 -35.55 -14.31 -12.37
C ASP A 657 -35.26 -13.07 -11.51
N LEU A 658 -35.31 -11.89 -12.14
CA LEU A 658 -35.02 -10.62 -11.48
C LEU A 658 -36.24 -10.06 -10.73
N THR A 659 -37.44 -10.60 -10.98
CA THR A 659 -38.69 -10.16 -10.31
C THR A 659 -38.77 -10.57 -8.84
N LYS A 660 -37.92 -11.51 -8.41
CA LYS A 660 -37.85 -12.00 -7.03
C LYS A 660 -36.79 -11.32 -6.15
N THR A 661 -36.02 -10.37 -6.69
CA THR A 661 -34.87 -9.75 -5.98
C THR A 661 -35.18 -8.48 -5.18
N ASP A 662 -36.43 -8.25 -4.80
CA ASP A 662 -36.82 -7.18 -3.87
C ASP A 662 -37.09 -7.70 -2.45
N ILE A 663 -36.05 -8.14 -1.73
CA ILE A 663 -36.01 -8.07 -0.26
C ILE A 663 -34.57 -7.75 0.18
N LYS A 664 -34.32 -6.45 0.39
CA LYS A 664 -33.27 -5.75 1.16
C LYS A 664 -31.82 -6.26 1.15
#